data_AF-A0A493SSR4-F1
#
_entry.id   AF-A0A493SSR4-F1
#
_cell.length_a   1.000
_cell.length_b   1.000
_cell.length_c   1.000
_cell.angle_alpha   90.00
_cell.angle_beta   90.00
_cell.angle_gamma   90.00
#
_symmetry.space_group_name_H-M   'P 1'
#
loop_
_entity.id
_entity.type
_entity.pdbx_description
1 polymer ?
#
loop_
_entity_poly.entity_id
_entity_poly.type
_entity_poly.pdbx_seq_one_letter_code
_entity_poly.pdbx_strand_id
1 'polypeptide(L)'
;MLILGRLVACIQLVCILRVDLVYGYYRQQRKLIEEIDWSYTGTLNQKNWGKKYSACNGAKQSPINIDEDLTQVNVNLKKLKFHGWEKETSEDTFIRNTGKTVEINLTNDHYVSGGGLDTVFKASKITFHWGKCNASSDGSEHSLEGQKFPLEMQIYCYDADQFTNFEEAIKGNGKLRALSILFEIGLEDNPDYIPIINGVDSVSRFGKQAALEPFILLNLLPNTTDKYYTYNGSLSTPPCSETVEWIVFKDTISISENQLAVFCEVLTMQQSGYVMLMDYLQNNFREQQYKFFGQVFSSYTGQEEIHEAVCSSEPENVQSDPKNYTSLLVTWERPRVVYDTMIEKFAVFYQQLDGEDQTKHEFLTDGYQDLGAILNNLLPNTSYVLQIVAVCSNGLYGKHSDQVIVDMPLEDQEASNSSHESRIGLAESLESEKKTVIPLVVVSALTFICLVILVGILIYWRKCFQTAHFYLEDNTSPRVISAPPAPVFPVSDDVGAIPIKHFPKHVADLHASNGFSEEFEGYNKPKAYIAAQGPLKSTAEDFWRMIWEHNVEVIVMITNLVEKGRRKCDQYWPAEGSEEYGNFLVTQKSVHVLAYYTVRNFTLRNTKIKKGSQKGRSSGRAVTQYHYTQWPDMGVPEYTLPVLTFVRKASHAKRHAVGPVVVHCSAGVGRTGTYIVLDSMLQQIQHEGTVNIFGFLKHIRTQRNYLVQTEEQYIFIHDALVEAILSKETEVLETHIHAYVNALLIPGPTGKTRLEKQFKLLSQSNTQQCDYSTALKQCNREKNRTSSIIPVERSRVGISSLSGEGTDYINASYIMGYYQSNEFIITQHPLLHTIKDFWRMIWDHNAQIIVMLPDSQNMAEDEFVYWPNKDEPINCESFKVTMIAEEHKCLSNEEKLIIQDFILEATQDDYVLEVRHFQCPKWPNPDSPISKTFELISIIKEEASNRDGPMIVHDEHGGVTAGTFCALTTLMHQLENENSVDVYQVAKMINLMRPGVFTDIEQYQFLYKAILSLVSTRQEENPSASMDSNGSALPDGNAAESLESLV
;
A
#
# COMPACT_ATOMS: atom_id res chain seq x y z
N MET A 1 14.69 52.21 44.54
CA MET A 1 13.60 51.24 44.78
C MET A 1 12.61 51.14 43.61
N LEU A 2 12.03 52.24 43.10
CA LEU A 2 11.00 52.21 42.04
C LEU A 2 11.33 51.38 40.78
N ILE A 3 12.58 51.38 40.32
CA ILE A 3 13.00 50.61 39.13
C ILE A 3 12.98 49.09 39.41
N LEU A 4 13.40 48.66 40.60
CA LEU A 4 13.43 47.25 40.99
C LEU A 4 12.02 46.67 41.13
N GLY A 5 11.07 47.45 41.68
CA GLY A 5 9.66 47.07 41.75
C GLY A 5 9.01 46.88 40.38
N ARG A 6 9.34 47.73 39.40
CA ARG A 6 8.85 47.57 38.01
C ARG A 6 9.46 46.34 37.32
N LEU A 7 10.73 46.03 37.56
CA LEU A 7 11.38 44.84 36.99
C LEU A 7 10.74 43.54 37.52
N VAL A 8 10.48 43.46 38.84
CA VAL A 8 9.81 42.30 39.46
C VAL A 8 8.37 42.16 38.97
N ALA A 9 7.63 43.27 38.81
CA ALA A 9 6.28 43.23 38.25
C ALA A 9 6.24 42.73 36.79
N CYS A 10 7.20 43.16 35.95
CA CYS A 10 7.33 42.65 34.58
C CYS A 10 7.69 41.16 34.55
N ILE A 11 8.61 40.70 35.41
CA ILE A 11 8.96 39.28 35.51
C ILE A 11 7.75 38.45 35.98
N GLN A 12 6.99 38.93 36.96
CA GLN A 12 5.75 38.27 37.38
C GLN A 12 4.70 38.24 36.26
N LEU A 13 4.51 39.32 35.50
CA LEU A 13 3.58 39.31 34.35
C LEU A 13 4.02 38.31 33.27
N VAL A 14 5.31 38.26 32.94
CA VAL A 14 5.85 37.31 31.94
C VAL A 14 5.76 35.86 32.43
N CYS A 15 5.98 35.61 33.72
CA CYS A 15 5.78 34.29 34.32
C CYS A 15 4.31 33.87 34.34
N ILE A 16 3.38 34.78 34.67
CA ILE A 16 1.94 34.51 34.65
C ILE A 16 1.47 34.24 33.21
N LEU A 17 1.84 35.09 32.24
CA LEU A 17 1.51 34.89 30.82
C LEU A 17 2.12 33.59 30.24
N ARG A 18 3.33 33.21 30.65
CA ARG A 18 3.93 31.90 30.29
C ARG A 18 3.18 30.74 30.94
N VAL A 19 2.79 30.86 32.20
CA VAL A 19 2.01 29.83 32.91
C VAL A 19 0.62 29.71 32.30
N ASP A 20 -0.07 30.79 31.98
CA ASP A 20 -1.41 30.76 31.36
C ASP A 20 -1.37 30.25 29.91
N LEU A 21 -0.31 30.50 29.13
CA LEU A 21 -0.11 29.82 27.83
C LEU A 21 0.09 28.31 28.01
N VAL A 22 0.91 27.89 28.97
CA VAL A 22 1.18 26.46 29.23
C VAL A 22 -0.04 25.77 29.83
N TYR A 23 -0.76 26.40 30.77
CA TYR A 23 -2.01 25.89 31.33
C TYR A 23 -3.13 25.88 30.30
N GLY A 24 -3.20 26.89 29.43
CA GLY A 24 -4.10 26.92 28.28
C GLY A 24 -3.85 25.73 27.36
N TYR A 25 -2.61 25.53 26.93
CA TYR A 25 -2.19 24.40 26.08
C TYR A 25 -2.48 23.05 26.74
N TYR A 26 -2.06 22.83 28.00
CA TYR A 26 -2.33 21.58 28.72
C TYR A 26 -3.81 21.35 29.04
N ARG A 27 -4.61 22.41 29.24
CA ARG A 27 -6.06 22.29 29.47
C ARG A 27 -6.80 21.99 28.16
N GLN A 28 -6.35 22.55 27.04
CA GLN A 28 -6.86 22.24 25.71
C GLN A 28 -6.51 20.78 25.34
N GLN A 29 -5.28 20.34 25.63
CA GLN A 29 -4.85 18.95 25.42
C GLN A 29 -5.56 17.95 26.36
N ARG A 30 -5.89 18.33 27.62
CA ARG A 30 -6.73 17.50 28.50
C ARG A 30 -8.20 17.46 28.11
N LYS A 31 -8.78 18.55 27.59
CA LYS A 31 -10.13 18.54 27.02
C LYS A 31 -10.21 17.60 25.80
N LEU A 32 -9.19 17.64 24.94
CA LEU A 32 -9.05 16.73 23.78
C LEU A 32 -9.07 15.23 24.16
N ILE A 33 -8.54 14.88 25.33
CA ILE A 33 -8.47 13.48 25.80
C ILE A 33 -9.85 12.96 26.27
N GLU A 34 -10.79 13.85 26.61
CA GLU A 34 -12.17 13.49 26.95
C GLU A 34 -13.11 13.37 25.73
N GLU A 35 -12.69 13.83 24.54
CA GLU A 35 -13.53 13.95 23.34
C GLU A 35 -13.45 12.76 22.34
N ILE A 36 -12.48 11.85 22.45
CA ILE A 36 -12.41 10.67 21.55
C ILE A 36 -13.35 9.58 22.05
N ASP A 37 -14.61 9.69 21.65
CA ASP A 37 -15.73 8.94 22.17
C ASP A 37 -16.08 7.69 21.32
N TRP A 38 -15.69 7.68 20.04
CA TRP A 38 -15.71 6.55 19.10
C TRP A 38 -14.57 6.61 18.05
N SER A 39 -14.39 5.57 17.22
CA SER A 39 -13.53 5.57 16.02
C SER A 39 -13.99 4.55 14.97
N TYR A 40 -13.55 4.66 13.71
CA TYR A 40 -13.78 3.62 12.70
C TYR A 40 -12.95 2.36 12.98
N THR A 41 -11.66 2.55 13.29
CA THR A 41 -10.66 1.49 13.58
C THR A 41 -10.34 1.39 15.10
N GLY A 42 -9.45 0.48 15.50
CA GLY A 42 -8.93 0.40 16.88
C GLY A 42 -9.89 -0.22 17.89
N THR A 43 -9.78 0.15 19.18
CA THR A 43 -10.60 -0.43 20.27
C THR A 43 -12.02 0.15 20.34
N LEU A 44 -12.21 1.40 19.92
CA LEU A 44 -13.51 2.08 19.84
C LEU A 44 -14.18 1.94 18.45
N ASN A 45 -13.76 0.91 17.68
CA ASN A 45 -14.27 0.62 16.35
C ASN A 45 -15.79 0.41 16.29
N GLN A 46 -16.33 0.40 15.07
CA GLN A 46 -17.76 0.28 14.81
C GLN A 46 -18.47 -0.95 15.41
N LYS A 47 -17.77 -2.07 15.61
CA LYS A 47 -18.32 -3.27 16.28
C LYS A 47 -18.61 -3.03 17.77
N ASN A 48 -18.13 -1.92 18.33
CA ASN A 48 -18.37 -1.47 19.70
C ASN A 48 -19.28 -0.23 19.80
N TRP A 49 -19.62 0.47 18.71
CA TRP A 49 -20.45 1.69 18.77
C TRP A 49 -21.81 1.41 19.43
N GLY A 50 -22.46 0.31 19.05
CA GLY A 50 -23.74 -0.14 19.62
C GLY A 50 -23.74 -0.40 21.14
N LYS A 51 -22.58 -0.51 21.80
CA LYS A 51 -22.46 -0.66 23.26
C LYS A 51 -22.61 0.67 24.01
N LYS A 52 -22.33 1.79 23.33
CA LYS A 52 -22.33 3.14 23.91
C LYS A 52 -23.44 4.01 23.31
N TYR A 53 -23.71 3.86 22.03
CA TYR A 53 -24.78 4.52 21.29
C TYR A 53 -25.76 3.44 20.86
N SER A 54 -26.77 3.17 21.70
CA SER A 54 -27.71 2.05 21.49
C SER A 54 -28.46 2.15 20.16
N ALA A 55 -28.66 3.36 19.64
CA ALA A 55 -29.27 3.62 18.33
C ALA A 55 -28.48 3.04 17.16
N CYS A 56 -27.15 2.83 17.29
CA CYS A 56 -26.36 2.16 16.24
C CYS A 56 -26.74 0.68 16.01
N ASN A 57 -27.55 0.07 16.89
CA ASN A 57 -28.13 -1.27 16.70
C ASN A 57 -29.57 -1.24 16.16
N GLY A 58 -30.06 -0.10 15.67
CA GLY A 58 -31.40 0.05 15.13
C GLY A 58 -31.61 -0.73 13.81
N ALA A 59 -32.84 -0.69 13.30
CA ALA A 59 -33.24 -1.47 12.12
C ALA A 59 -33.13 -0.70 10.80
N LYS A 60 -32.98 0.62 10.84
CA LYS A 60 -32.85 1.53 9.68
C LYS A 60 -31.51 2.23 9.69
N GLN A 61 -30.45 1.44 9.82
CA GLN A 61 -29.09 1.95 9.89
C GLN A 61 -28.52 2.22 8.50
N SER A 62 -27.79 3.33 8.38
CA SER A 62 -27.01 3.73 7.20
C SER A 62 -25.50 3.53 7.46
N PRO A 63 -24.66 3.40 6.42
CA PRO A 63 -25.02 3.39 4.99
C PRO A 63 -25.48 2.01 4.51
N ILE A 64 -26.11 1.98 3.33
CA ILE A 64 -26.62 0.76 2.69
C ILE A 64 -26.02 0.55 1.30
N ASN A 65 -26.15 -0.66 0.77
CA ASN A 65 -26.15 -0.86 -0.67
C ASN A 65 -27.53 -0.47 -1.21
N ILE A 66 -27.56 0.28 -2.30
CA ILE A 66 -28.77 0.52 -3.08
C ILE A 66 -28.75 -0.47 -4.25
N ASP A 67 -29.81 -1.23 -4.36
CA ASP A 67 -30.07 -2.23 -5.40
C ASP A 67 -31.24 -1.68 -6.21
N GLU A 68 -30.98 -1.26 -7.46
CA GLU A 68 -31.93 -0.60 -8.36
C GLU A 68 -33.18 -1.46 -8.57
N ASP A 69 -33.01 -2.77 -8.77
CA ASP A 69 -34.09 -3.75 -8.96
C ASP A 69 -34.99 -3.88 -7.71
N LEU A 70 -34.46 -3.57 -6.52
CA LEU A 70 -35.21 -3.52 -5.26
C LEU A 70 -35.72 -2.12 -4.90
N THR A 71 -35.35 -1.06 -5.63
CA THR A 71 -35.86 0.29 -5.38
C THR A 71 -37.27 0.49 -5.94
N GLN A 72 -38.15 1.13 -5.17
CA GLN A 72 -39.49 1.44 -5.65
C GLN A 72 -39.54 2.81 -6.29
N VAL A 73 -39.93 2.87 -7.57
CA VAL A 73 -40.10 4.14 -8.28
C VAL A 73 -41.23 4.93 -7.63
N ASN A 74 -40.95 6.12 -7.10
CA ASN A 74 -41.97 6.98 -6.51
C ASN A 74 -42.17 8.22 -7.38
N VAL A 75 -43.17 8.15 -8.25
CA VAL A 75 -43.56 9.22 -9.19
C VAL A 75 -43.95 10.55 -8.52
N ASN A 76 -44.15 10.57 -7.20
CA ASN A 76 -44.42 11.79 -6.43
C ASN A 76 -43.14 12.51 -5.95
N LEU A 77 -41.95 11.94 -6.19
CA LEU A 77 -40.67 12.56 -5.86
C LEU A 77 -40.44 13.79 -6.75
N LYS A 78 -40.62 14.96 -6.14
CA LYS A 78 -40.41 16.26 -6.80
C LYS A 78 -38.92 16.48 -7.09
N LYS A 79 -38.61 17.04 -8.27
CA LYS A 79 -37.29 17.57 -8.62
C LYS A 79 -36.73 18.43 -7.48
N LEU A 80 -35.47 18.19 -7.13
CA LEU A 80 -34.78 18.92 -6.07
C LEU A 80 -34.58 20.38 -6.48
N LYS A 81 -34.75 21.28 -5.52
CA LYS A 81 -34.55 22.72 -5.70
C LYS A 81 -33.53 23.22 -4.71
N PHE A 82 -32.46 23.79 -5.26
CA PHE A 82 -31.36 24.39 -4.53
C PHE A 82 -31.55 25.91 -4.57
N HIS A 83 -31.56 26.56 -3.41
CA HIS A 83 -31.78 28.00 -3.28
C HIS A 83 -30.58 28.64 -2.59
N GLY A 84 -29.91 29.57 -3.28
CA GLY A 84 -28.69 30.23 -2.78
C GLY A 84 -27.41 29.42 -3.02
N TRP A 85 -27.48 28.25 -3.67
CA TRP A 85 -26.31 27.39 -3.98
C TRP A 85 -25.49 27.92 -5.16
N GLU A 86 -26.10 28.79 -5.98
CA GLU A 86 -25.51 29.49 -7.11
C GLU A 86 -24.57 30.65 -6.73
N LYS A 87 -24.40 30.91 -5.42
CA LYS A 87 -23.58 31.99 -4.88
C LYS A 87 -22.31 31.44 -4.27
N GLU A 88 -21.24 32.22 -4.36
CA GLU A 88 -19.99 31.96 -3.65
C GLU A 88 -20.21 31.88 -2.13
N THR A 89 -19.50 30.96 -1.49
CA THR A 89 -19.42 30.85 -0.03
C THR A 89 -18.73 32.07 0.59
N SER A 90 -19.04 32.34 1.87
CA SER A 90 -18.43 33.43 2.62
C SER A 90 -16.93 33.19 2.85
N GLU A 91 -16.14 34.27 2.94
CA GLU A 91 -14.75 34.25 3.41
C GLU A 91 -14.60 33.64 4.82
N ASP A 92 -15.67 33.63 5.62
CA ASP A 92 -15.76 32.95 6.93
C ASP A 92 -16.09 31.44 6.82
N THR A 93 -15.89 30.82 5.64
CA THR A 93 -16.07 29.37 5.46
C THR A 93 -14.77 28.64 5.80
N PHE A 94 -14.85 27.67 6.71
CA PHE A 94 -13.67 26.96 7.21
C PHE A 94 -13.76 25.44 7.00
N ILE A 95 -12.62 24.87 6.62
CA ILE A 95 -12.38 23.43 6.57
C ILE A 95 -11.58 22.99 7.80
N ARG A 96 -11.85 21.79 8.31
CA ARG A 96 -11.26 21.25 9.54
C ARG A 96 -11.04 19.75 9.44
N ASN A 97 -9.88 19.29 9.90
CA ASN A 97 -9.67 17.87 10.15
C ASN A 97 -10.17 17.50 11.56
N THR A 98 -11.26 16.74 11.62
CA THR A 98 -11.89 16.28 12.87
C THR A 98 -11.22 15.05 13.48
N GLY A 99 -10.27 14.42 12.77
CA GLY A 99 -9.68 13.12 13.08
C GLY A 99 -10.57 11.93 12.70
N LYS A 100 -11.82 12.17 12.28
CA LYS A 100 -12.73 11.15 11.73
C LYS A 100 -13.02 11.37 10.25
N THR A 101 -13.01 12.64 9.83
CA THR A 101 -13.23 13.09 8.45
C THR A 101 -12.66 14.50 8.32
N VAL A 102 -12.52 14.99 7.08
CA VAL A 102 -12.42 16.42 6.83
C VAL A 102 -13.83 16.98 6.74
N GLU A 103 -14.10 18.04 7.50
CA GLU A 103 -15.40 18.68 7.64
C GLU A 103 -15.31 20.15 7.20
N ILE A 104 -16.24 20.59 6.35
CA ILE A 104 -16.42 22.00 5.98
C ILE A 104 -17.69 22.50 6.64
N ASN A 105 -17.60 23.60 7.39
CA ASN A 105 -18.77 24.22 8.02
C ASN A 105 -19.29 25.38 7.17
N LEU A 106 -20.56 25.30 6.76
CA LEU A 106 -21.22 26.25 5.89
C LEU A 106 -21.93 27.31 6.74
N THR A 107 -21.56 28.58 6.57
CA THR A 107 -22.14 29.71 7.32
C THR A 107 -23.28 30.39 6.55
N ASN A 108 -23.21 30.38 5.22
CA ASN A 108 -24.17 30.97 4.30
C ASN A 108 -25.59 30.35 4.35
N ASP A 109 -26.55 31.10 3.82
CA ASP A 109 -27.95 30.70 3.68
C ASP A 109 -28.20 29.88 2.40
N HIS A 110 -27.77 28.61 2.41
CA HIS A 110 -28.02 27.64 1.34
C HIS A 110 -29.14 26.67 1.73
N TYR A 111 -30.20 26.55 0.92
CA TYR A 111 -31.37 25.72 1.22
C TYR A 111 -31.68 24.68 0.14
N VAL A 112 -32.24 23.53 0.54
CA VAL A 112 -32.70 22.46 -0.36
C VAL A 112 -34.15 22.06 -0.05
N SER A 113 -34.96 21.86 -1.09
CA SER A 113 -36.35 21.37 -1.01
C SER A 113 -36.67 20.39 -2.15
N GLY A 114 -37.82 19.71 -2.08
CA GLY A 114 -38.15 18.57 -2.96
C GLY A 114 -37.78 17.23 -2.32
N GLY A 115 -37.59 16.17 -3.09
CA GLY A 115 -37.13 14.87 -2.55
C GLY A 115 -38.21 14.06 -1.82
N GLY A 116 -39.50 14.37 -2.02
CA GLY A 116 -40.63 13.70 -1.35
C GLY A 116 -41.16 14.43 -0.11
N LEU A 117 -40.50 15.48 0.36
CA LEU A 117 -41.02 16.40 1.38
C LEU A 117 -41.19 17.82 0.81
N ASP A 118 -42.15 18.54 1.38
CA ASP A 118 -42.36 19.98 1.14
C ASP A 118 -41.64 20.87 2.17
N THR A 119 -40.92 20.28 3.14
CA THR A 119 -40.09 21.03 4.10
C THR A 119 -38.78 21.50 3.47
N VAL A 120 -38.32 22.68 3.90
CA VAL A 120 -37.08 23.30 3.42
C VAL A 120 -35.98 23.03 4.45
N PHE A 121 -34.83 22.50 4.00
CA PHE A 121 -33.69 22.24 4.88
C PHE A 121 -32.54 23.19 4.55
N LYS A 122 -31.88 23.75 5.58
CA LYS A 122 -30.65 24.53 5.43
C LYS A 122 -29.43 23.61 5.46
N ALA A 123 -28.52 23.76 4.50
CA ALA A 123 -27.24 23.06 4.51
C ALA A 123 -26.33 23.62 5.61
N SER A 124 -25.67 22.73 6.36
CA SER A 124 -24.87 23.10 7.54
C SER A 124 -23.41 22.72 7.41
N LYS A 125 -23.11 21.54 6.84
CA LYS A 125 -21.73 21.05 6.72
C LYS A 125 -21.58 19.98 5.65
N ILE A 126 -20.33 19.83 5.20
CA ILE A 126 -19.90 18.82 4.22
C ILE A 126 -18.87 17.92 4.90
N THR A 127 -18.98 16.60 4.72
CA THR A 127 -17.98 15.61 5.18
C THR A 127 -17.56 14.68 4.04
N PHE A 128 -16.33 14.17 4.11
CA PHE A 128 -15.73 13.33 3.07
C PHE A 128 -15.34 11.93 3.61
N HIS A 129 -15.55 10.91 2.79
CA HIS A 129 -15.28 9.50 3.13
C HIS A 129 -14.49 8.83 2.00
N TRP A 130 -13.35 8.24 2.33
CA TRP A 130 -12.41 7.63 1.39
C TRP A 130 -11.74 6.37 1.95
N GLY A 131 -11.20 5.56 1.04
CA GLY A 131 -10.68 4.22 1.34
C GLY A 131 -9.19 4.16 1.62
N LYS A 132 -8.59 3.01 1.28
CA LYS A 132 -7.13 2.91 1.17
C LYS A 132 -6.70 3.45 -0.20
N CYS A 133 -5.60 4.18 -0.19
CA CYS A 133 -5.02 4.85 -1.35
C CYS A 133 -4.47 3.88 -2.43
N ASN A 134 -4.40 2.58 -2.11
CA ASN A 134 -4.01 1.51 -3.04
C ASN A 134 -5.20 0.67 -3.52
N ALA A 135 -6.43 1.04 -3.17
CA ALA A 135 -7.67 0.41 -3.63
C ALA A 135 -8.59 1.51 -4.19
N SER A 136 -8.47 1.77 -5.50
CA SER A 136 -9.08 2.91 -6.20
C SER A 136 -10.62 2.87 -6.33
N SER A 137 -11.29 1.90 -5.70
CA SER A 137 -12.75 1.71 -5.74
C SER A 137 -13.44 1.70 -4.39
N ASP A 138 -12.74 1.56 -3.26
CA ASP A 138 -13.38 1.07 -2.00
C ASP A 138 -13.50 2.14 -0.91
N GLY A 139 -13.87 3.39 -1.24
CA GLY A 139 -13.86 4.52 -0.30
C GLY A 139 -15.22 5.05 0.16
N SER A 140 -16.29 4.84 -0.60
CA SER A 140 -17.62 5.35 -0.30
C SER A 140 -18.29 4.63 0.87
N GLU A 141 -19.22 5.30 1.55
CA GLU A 141 -20.08 4.70 2.57
C GLU A 141 -21.25 3.94 1.92
N HIS A 142 -21.89 4.53 0.93
CA HIS A 142 -22.90 3.90 0.08
C HIS A 142 -22.28 3.07 -1.05
N SER A 143 -23.08 2.24 -1.71
CA SER A 143 -22.77 1.56 -2.97
C SER A 143 -24.05 1.47 -3.80
N LEU A 144 -23.90 1.37 -5.12
CA LEU A 144 -24.98 1.09 -6.08
C LEU A 144 -24.65 -0.26 -6.72
N GLU A 145 -25.58 -1.21 -6.82
CA GLU A 145 -25.32 -2.55 -7.38
C GLU A 145 -24.14 -3.31 -6.74
N GLY A 146 -23.86 -3.05 -5.46
CA GLY A 146 -22.69 -3.57 -4.75
C GLY A 146 -21.37 -2.87 -5.12
N GLN A 147 -21.35 -2.00 -6.13
CA GLN A 147 -20.20 -1.21 -6.55
C GLN A 147 -19.91 -0.07 -5.57
N LYS A 148 -18.71 -0.09 -5.01
CA LYS A 148 -18.12 0.99 -4.23
C LYS A 148 -17.44 2.03 -5.14
N PHE A 149 -17.25 3.22 -4.58
CA PHE A 149 -16.65 4.37 -5.25
C PHE A 149 -15.42 4.88 -4.47
N PRO A 150 -14.39 5.46 -5.11
CA PRO A 150 -13.16 5.95 -4.46
C PRO A 150 -13.37 6.98 -3.33
N LEU A 151 -14.39 7.83 -3.46
CA LEU A 151 -14.69 8.94 -2.56
C LEU A 151 -16.21 9.14 -2.49
N GLU A 152 -16.71 9.55 -1.32
CA GLU A 152 -18.08 10.02 -1.12
C GLU A 152 -18.07 11.35 -0.36
N MET A 153 -18.86 12.31 -0.84
CA MET A 153 -19.12 13.58 -0.17
C MET A 153 -20.55 13.59 0.35
N GLN A 154 -20.72 13.94 1.63
CA GLN A 154 -22.01 14.02 2.30
C GLN A 154 -22.30 15.45 2.74
N ILE A 155 -23.41 16.03 2.28
CA ILE A 155 -23.86 17.37 2.66
C ILE A 155 -25.04 17.25 3.63
N TYR A 156 -24.82 17.62 4.88
CA TYR A 156 -25.80 17.51 5.96
C TYR A 156 -26.62 18.79 6.12
N CYS A 157 -27.94 18.63 6.16
CA CYS A 157 -28.93 19.69 6.23
C CYS A 157 -29.92 19.46 7.40
N TYR A 158 -30.43 20.55 7.99
CA TYR A 158 -31.43 20.52 9.08
C TYR A 158 -32.63 21.43 8.76
N ASP A 159 -33.76 21.17 9.42
CA ASP A 159 -34.94 22.03 9.37
C ASP A 159 -34.68 23.32 10.18
N ALA A 160 -34.49 24.43 9.47
CA ALA A 160 -34.17 25.73 10.06
C ALA A 160 -35.39 26.49 10.61
N ASP A 161 -36.62 26.03 10.31
CA ASP A 161 -37.84 26.57 10.94
C ASP A 161 -38.04 25.97 12.35
N GLN A 162 -37.46 24.79 12.61
CA GLN A 162 -37.57 24.08 13.90
C GLN A 162 -36.32 24.20 14.80
N PHE A 163 -35.11 24.30 14.23
CA PHE A 163 -33.85 24.27 14.98
C PHE A 163 -32.90 25.39 14.56
N THR A 164 -32.08 25.88 15.50
CA THR A 164 -31.15 27.00 15.21
C THR A 164 -29.84 26.54 14.55
N ASN A 165 -29.48 25.26 14.71
CA ASN A 165 -28.27 24.64 14.16
C ASN A 165 -28.41 23.11 14.10
N PHE A 166 -27.50 22.47 13.37
CA PHE A 166 -27.48 21.02 13.14
C PHE A 166 -27.26 20.20 14.44
N GLU A 167 -26.42 20.68 15.35
CA GLU A 167 -26.15 20.00 16.63
C GLU A 167 -27.36 20.02 17.57
N GLU A 168 -28.18 21.08 17.53
CA GLU A 168 -29.44 21.17 18.24
C GLU A 168 -30.50 20.24 17.62
N ALA A 169 -30.56 20.16 16.28
CA ALA A 169 -31.43 19.22 15.58
C ALA A 169 -31.10 17.76 15.93
N ILE A 170 -29.82 17.35 15.97
CA ILE A 170 -29.43 16.00 16.44
C ILE A 170 -29.90 15.75 17.87
N LYS A 171 -29.64 16.68 18.80
CA LYS A 171 -30.01 16.52 20.22
C LYS A 171 -31.53 16.49 20.43
N GLY A 172 -32.28 17.20 19.60
CA GLY A 172 -33.75 17.22 19.61
C GLY A 172 -34.42 16.03 18.92
N ASN A 173 -33.65 15.11 18.30
CA ASN A 173 -34.17 14.11 17.34
C ASN A 173 -34.98 14.73 16.19
N GLY A 174 -34.58 15.92 15.74
CA GLY A 174 -35.14 16.59 14.58
C GLY A 174 -34.90 15.78 13.29
N LYS A 175 -35.79 15.94 12.31
CA LYS A 175 -35.58 15.33 10.99
C LYS A 175 -34.41 16.04 10.29
N LEU A 176 -33.47 15.24 9.78
CA LEU A 176 -32.30 15.70 9.04
C LEU A 176 -32.42 15.23 7.59
N ARG A 177 -31.69 15.90 6.70
CA ARG A 177 -31.54 15.48 5.30
C ARG A 177 -30.06 15.44 4.95
N ALA A 178 -29.62 14.38 4.29
CA ALA A 178 -28.24 14.20 3.85
C ALA A 178 -28.20 13.96 2.34
N LEU A 179 -27.44 14.77 1.61
CA LEU A 179 -27.16 14.55 0.20
C LEU A 179 -25.85 13.76 0.09
N SER A 180 -25.86 12.63 -0.62
CA SER A 180 -24.68 11.79 -0.85
C SER A 180 -24.29 11.86 -2.33
N ILE A 181 -23.07 12.32 -2.58
CA ILE A 181 -22.45 12.45 -3.90
C ILE A 181 -21.33 11.42 -3.98
N LEU A 182 -21.38 10.56 -5.01
CA LEU A 182 -20.39 9.50 -5.26
C LEU A 182 -19.43 9.94 -6.36
N PHE A 183 -18.17 9.54 -6.25
CA PHE A 183 -17.11 9.97 -7.18
C PHE A 183 -16.54 8.82 -8.00
N GLU A 184 -16.05 9.12 -9.19
CA GLU A 184 -15.31 8.18 -10.04
C GLU A 184 -13.95 8.75 -10.44
N ILE A 185 -12.98 7.89 -10.76
CA ILE A 185 -11.65 8.33 -11.18
C ILE A 185 -11.71 8.92 -12.59
N GLY A 186 -11.42 10.22 -12.67
CA GLY A 186 -11.26 10.97 -13.92
C GLY A 186 -9.82 11.00 -14.42
N LEU A 187 -9.66 11.33 -15.70
CA LEU A 187 -8.35 11.55 -16.32
C LEU A 187 -7.76 12.93 -16.03
N GLU A 188 -8.60 13.89 -15.63
CA GLU A 188 -8.27 15.30 -15.44
C GLU A 188 -8.71 15.78 -14.05
N ASP A 189 -8.02 16.78 -13.51
CA ASP A 189 -8.37 17.43 -12.25
C ASP A 189 -9.69 18.21 -12.41
N ASN A 190 -10.64 17.96 -11.51
CA ASN A 190 -11.92 18.67 -11.50
C ASN A 190 -11.72 20.10 -10.98
N PRO A 191 -11.97 21.15 -11.80
CA PRO A 191 -11.63 22.53 -11.44
C PRO A 191 -12.50 23.08 -10.30
N ASP A 192 -13.77 22.68 -10.22
CA ASP A 192 -14.70 23.13 -9.18
C ASP A 192 -14.32 22.62 -7.78
N TYR A 193 -13.50 21.56 -7.71
CA TYR A 193 -12.99 20.99 -6.48
C TYR A 193 -11.64 21.56 -6.02
N ILE A 194 -10.94 22.36 -6.83
CA ILE A 194 -9.62 22.92 -6.47
C ILE A 194 -9.62 23.64 -5.10
N PRO A 195 -10.58 24.52 -4.75
CA PRO A 195 -10.63 25.16 -3.43
C PRO A 195 -10.74 24.14 -2.28
N ILE A 196 -11.48 23.05 -2.51
CA ILE A 196 -11.68 21.97 -1.54
C ILE A 196 -10.39 21.17 -1.34
N ILE A 197 -9.72 20.79 -2.44
CA ILE A 197 -8.47 20.03 -2.41
C ILE A 197 -7.34 20.82 -1.74
N ASN A 198 -7.16 22.09 -2.09
CA ASN A 198 -6.23 23.00 -1.41
C ASN A 198 -6.57 23.12 0.09
N GLY A 199 -7.86 23.19 0.41
CA GLY A 199 -8.37 23.13 1.76
C GLY A 199 -7.96 21.88 2.53
N VAL A 200 -8.13 20.68 1.94
CA VAL A 200 -7.81 19.38 2.54
C VAL A 200 -6.32 19.28 2.87
N ASP A 201 -5.43 19.61 1.92
CA ASP A 201 -3.97 19.65 2.16
C ASP A 201 -3.63 20.56 3.34
N SER A 202 -4.23 21.76 3.34
CA SER A 202 -4.03 22.75 4.39
C SER A 202 -4.46 22.24 5.78
N VAL A 203 -5.33 21.23 5.91
CA VAL A 203 -5.74 20.63 7.20
C VAL A 203 -5.27 19.19 7.40
N SER A 204 -4.19 18.77 6.74
CA SER A 204 -3.59 17.43 6.87
C SER A 204 -3.31 16.92 8.29
N ARG A 205 -3.31 17.75 9.36
CA ARG A 205 -3.14 17.33 10.76
C ARG A 205 -4.44 17.37 11.58
N PHE A 206 -4.65 16.34 12.41
CA PHE A 206 -5.77 16.29 13.37
C PHE A 206 -5.94 17.60 14.16
N GLY A 207 -7.16 18.12 14.20
CA GLY A 207 -7.52 19.33 14.91
C GLY A 207 -7.08 20.64 14.23
N LYS A 208 -6.43 20.59 13.06
CA LYS A 208 -6.14 21.78 12.26
C LYS A 208 -7.41 22.26 11.54
N GLN A 209 -7.53 23.58 11.43
CA GLN A 209 -8.59 24.30 10.72
C GLN A 209 -7.93 25.35 9.83
N ALA A 210 -8.53 25.61 8.67
CA ALA A 210 -8.11 26.63 7.70
C ALA A 210 -9.34 27.30 7.08
N ALA A 211 -9.18 28.53 6.58
CA ALA A 211 -10.19 29.18 5.75
C ALA A 211 -10.14 28.57 4.34
N LEU A 212 -11.30 28.50 3.67
CA LEU A 212 -11.37 28.11 2.26
C LEU A 212 -11.42 29.35 1.37
N GLU A 213 -10.90 29.22 0.15
CA GLU A 213 -11.18 30.15 -0.93
C GLU A 213 -12.67 30.06 -1.31
N PRO A 214 -13.35 31.16 -1.69
CA PRO A 214 -14.76 31.11 -2.06
C PRO A 214 -15.05 30.13 -3.21
N PHE A 215 -16.09 29.31 -3.06
CA PHE A 215 -16.52 28.32 -4.06
C PHE A 215 -18.05 28.31 -4.19
N ILE A 216 -18.56 27.76 -5.29
CA ILE A 216 -20.00 27.69 -5.57
C ILE A 216 -20.52 26.29 -5.25
N LEU A 217 -21.47 26.19 -4.30
CA LEU A 217 -21.99 24.91 -3.82
C LEU A 217 -22.69 24.08 -4.91
N LEU A 218 -23.34 24.75 -5.87
CA LEU A 218 -24.04 24.09 -6.98
C LEU A 218 -23.09 23.31 -7.90
N ASN A 219 -21.85 23.78 -8.07
CA ASN A 219 -20.84 23.14 -8.93
C ASN A 219 -20.26 21.87 -8.30
N LEU A 220 -20.48 21.65 -7.00
CA LEU A 220 -20.08 20.41 -6.31
C LEU A 220 -21.13 19.29 -6.47
N LEU A 221 -22.20 19.49 -7.25
CA LEU A 221 -23.23 18.49 -7.51
C LEU A 221 -23.08 17.87 -8.93
N PRO A 222 -23.59 16.65 -9.15
CA PRO A 222 -23.62 16.06 -10.48
C PRO A 222 -24.42 16.91 -11.47
N ASN A 223 -24.04 16.88 -12.76
CA ASN A 223 -24.69 17.62 -13.85
C ASN A 223 -26.23 17.42 -13.90
N THR A 224 -26.71 16.25 -13.46
CA THR A 224 -28.13 15.90 -13.42
C THR A 224 -28.57 15.48 -12.02
N THR A 225 -29.15 16.43 -11.27
CA THR A 225 -29.70 16.19 -9.91
C THR A 225 -31.10 15.56 -9.90
N ASP A 226 -31.62 15.13 -11.05
CA ASP A 226 -33.00 14.64 -11.20
C ASP A 226 -33.12 13.13 -10.93
N LYS A 227 -32.00 12.39 -11.06
CA LYS A 227 -31.90 10.95 -10.78
C LYS A 227 -31.25 10.73 -9.41
N TYR A 228 -32.04 10.30 -8.44
CA TYR A 228 -31.57 10.01 -7.10
C TYR A 228 -32.44 8.93 -6.44
N TYR A 229 -31.85 8.26 -5.47
CA TYR A 229 -32.54 7.38 -4.55
C TYR A 229 -32.78 8.12 -3.24
N THR A 230 -33.89 7.84 -2.56
CA THR A 230 -34.14 8.38 -1.23
C THR A 230 -34.69 7.33 -0.27
N TYR A 231 -34.21 7.37 0.97
CA TYR A 231 -34.61 6.45 2.02
C TYR A 231 -34.49 7.11 3.39
N ASN A 232 -35.32 6.67 4.35
CA ASN A 232 -35.20 7.09 5.75
C ASN A 232 -34.26 6.12 6.48
N GLY A 233 -33.10 6.61 6.90
CA GLY A 233 -32.04 5.85 7.54
C GLY A 233 -31.44 6.59 8.75
N SER A 234 -30.17 6.34 9.03
CA SER A 234 -29.48 6.91 10.19
C SER A 234 -28.30 7.80 9.81
N LEU A 235 -27.75 8.52 10.79
CA LEU A 235 -26.38 9.05 10.65
C LEU A 235 -25.41 7.87 10.44
N SER A 236 -24.53 7.97 9.46
CA SER A 236 -23.48 6.96 9.23
C SER A 236 -22.42 6.93 10.34
N THR A 237 -22.42 7.93 11.22
CA THR A 237 -21.55 8.04 12.39
C THR A 237 -22.35 8.12 13.70
N PRO A 238 -21.75 7.75 14.86
CA PRO A 238 -22.38 7.91 16.17
C PRO A 238 -22.89 9.34 16.41
N PRO A 239 -24.12 9.52 16.91
CA PRO A 239 -24.93 8.54 17.64
C PRO A 239 -25.75 7.55 16.79
N CYS A 240 -25.64 7.57 15.46
CA CYS A 240 -26.40 6.71 14.54
C CYS A 240 -27.93 6.83 14.68
N SER A 241 -28.44 8.03 14.96
CA SER A 241 -29.88 8.30 15.10
C SER A 241 -30.62 8.11 13.77
N GLU A 242 -31.73 7.35 13.80
CA GLU A 242 -32.58 7.02 12.63
C GLU A 242 -33.51 8.19 12.23
N THR A 243 -32.92 9.37 12.05
CA THR A 243 -33.61 10.65 11.80
C THR A 243 -33.24 11.27 10.45
N VAL A 244 -32.44 10.57 9.62
CA VAL A 244 -31.86 11.10 8.39
C VAL A 244 -32.65 10.61 7.18
N GLU A 245 -33.16 11.55 6.39
CA GLU A 245 -33.59 11.28 5.02
C GLU A 245 -32.38 11.42 4.09
N TRP A 246 -31.92 10.28 3.57
CA TRP A 246 -30.84 10.25 2.60
C TRP A 246 -31.38 10.55 1.20
N ILE A 247 -30.58 11.28 0.42
CA ILE A 247 -30.73 11.48 -1.01
C ILE A 247 -29.38 11.11 -1.61
N VAL A 248 -29.31 9.95 -2.28
CA VAL A 248 -28.10 9.46 -2.93
C VAL A 248 -28.26 9.70 -4.42
N PHE A 249 -27.42 10.54 -5.02
CA PHE A 249 -27.46 10.77 -6.47
C PHE A 249 -27.03 9.51 -7.22
N LYS A 250 -27.68 9.24 -8.36
CA LYS A 250 -27.26 8.15 -9.26
C LYS A 250 -25.99 8.53 -10.01
N ASP A 251 -25.98 9.74 -10.57
CA ASP A 251 -24.90 10.20 -11.42
C ASP A 251 -23.69 10.62 -10.55
N THR A 252 -22.50 10.19 -10.96
CA THR A 252 -21.22 10.39 -10.27
C THR A 252 -20.56 11.74 -10.60
N ILE A 253 -19.55 12.12 -9.81
CA ILE A 253 -18.64 13.23 -10.14
C ILE A 253 -17.24 12.68 -10.42
N SER A 254 -16.62 13.13 -11.51
CA SER A 254 -15.25 12.77 -11.85
C SER A 254 -14.24 13.54 -10.98
N ILE A 255 -13.22 12.86 -10.45
CA ILE A 255 -12.09 13.43 -9.68
C ILE A 255 -10.80 12.70 -10.07
N SER A 256 -9.67 13.40 -10.22
CA SER A 256 -8.41 12.76 -10.60
C SER A 256 -7.78 11.95 -9.46
N GLU A 257 -6.88 11.03 -9.81
CA GLU A 257 -6.05 10.33 -8.82
C GLU A 257 -5.18 11.29 -7.99
N ASN A 258 -4.72 12.40 -8.59
CA ASN A 258 -3.94 13.44 -7.90
C ASN A 258 -4.76 14.13 -6.81
N GLN A 259 -5.99 14.56 -7.14
CA GLN A 259 -6.91 15.19 -6.20
C GLN A 259 -7.35 14.21 -5.10
N LEU A 260 -7.60 12.94 -5.44
CA LEU A 260 -7.90 11.91 -4.45
C LEU A 260 -6.72 11.64 -3.50
N ALA A 261 -5.48 11.68 -4.00
CA ALA A 261 -4.27 11.46 -3.19
C ALA A 261 -4.06 12.52 -2.10
N VAL A 262 -4.69 13.70 -2.19
CA VAL A 262 -4.61 14.71 -1.12
C VAL A 262 -5.37 14.27 0.15
N PHE A 263 -6.52 13.59 -0.01
CA PHE A 263 -7.24 12.99 1.13
C PHE A 263 -6.41 11.92 1.86
N CYS A 264 -5.54 11.23 1.12
CA CYS A 264 -4.64 10.20 1.64
C CYS A 264 -3.52 10.72 2.56
N GLU A 265 -3.22 12.01 2.54
CA GLU A 265 -2.19 12.63 3.37
C GLU A 265 -2.72 13.04 4.77
N VAL A 266 -4.05 13.06 4.93
CA VAL A 266 -4.78 13.47 6.14
C VAL A 266 -4.49 12.54 7.32
N LEU A 267 -4.24 13.12 8.50
CA LEU A 267 -3.87 12.42 9.73
C LEU A 267 -4.99 12.38 10.77
N THR A 268 -5.05 11.28 11.50
CA THR A 268 -5.89 11.05 12.69
C THR A 268 -5.05 10.75 13.94
N MET A 269 -5.68 10.77 15.11
CA MET A 269 -5.13 10.25 16.36
C MET A 269 -5.89 8.98 16.78
N GLN A 270 -5.21 7.83 16.78
CA GLN A 270 -5.76 6.55 17.20
C GLN A 270 -5.29 6.15 18.61
N GLN A 271 -6.18 5.56 19.39
CA GLN A 271 -5.86 4.99 20.70
C GLN A 271 -5.46 3.51 20.55
N SER A 272 -4.19 3.20 20.78
CA SER A 272 -3.67 1.83 20.85
C SER A 272 -3.36 1.48 22.31
N GLY A 273 -4.30 0.80 22.97
CA GLY A 273 -4.26 0.55 24.40
C GLY A 273 -4.38 1.83 25.22
N TYR A 274 -3.29 2.23 25.89
CA TYR A 274 -3.21 3.48 26.66
C TYR A 274 -2.39 4.59 25.98
N VAL A 275 -1.93 4.35 24.74
CA VAL A 275 -1.07 5.30 23.99
C VAL A 275 -1.85 5.88 22.82
N MET A 276 -1.77 7.20 22.66
CA MET A 276 -2.26 7.90 21.47
C MET A 276 -1.15 7.94 20.40
N LEU A 277 -1.46 7.44 19.21
CA LEU A 277 -0.57 7.44 18.05
C LEU A 277 -1.17 8.31 16.95
N MET A 278 -0.32 9.03 16.22
CA MET A 278 -0.72 9.75 15.01
C MET A 278 -0.56 8.81 13.81
N ASP A 279 -1.62 8.67 13.01
CA ASP A 279 -1.72 7.71 11.91
C ASP A 279 -2.44 8.35 10.73
N TYR A 280 -2.33 7.79 9.52
CA TYR A 280 -3.09 8.27 8.38
C TYR A 280 -4.58 7.93 8.55
N LEU A 281 -5.46 8.86 8.17
CA LEU A 281 -6.90 8.64 8.17
C LEU A 281 -7.25 7.90 6.87
N GLN A 282 -7.54 6.59 6.99
CA GLN A 282 -7.88 5.70 5.88
C GLN A 282 -9.06 4.82 6.27
N ASN A 283 -9.91 4.50 5.30
CA ASN A 283 -11.17 3.76 5.52
C ASN A 283 -12.04 4.46 6.58
N ASN A 284 -12.29 5.75 6.39
CA ASN A 284 -13.08 6.56 7.31
C ASN A 284 -14.59 6.47 7.01
N PHE A 285 -15.04 5.26 6.69
CA PHE A 285 -16.40 4.90 6.32
C PHE A 285 -16.91 3.78 7.24
N ARG A 286 -18.22 3.73 7.47
CA ARG A 286 -18.88 2.64 8.22
C ARG A 286 -19.12 1.43 7.30
N GLU A 287 -18.88 0.19 7.79
CA GLU A 287 -19.31 -1.04 7.07
C GLU A 287 -20.82 -0.96 6.75
N GLN A 288 -21.22 -1.44 5.58
CA GLN A 288 -22.61 -1.34 5.12
C GLN A 288 -23.58 -2.20 5.93
N GLN A 289 -24.80 -1.70 6.05
CA GLN A 289 -25.82 -2.26 6.92
C GLN A 289 -26.72 -3.24 6.15
N TYR A 290 -26.20 -4.45 5.90
CA TYR A 290 -26.89 -5.54 5.16
C TYR A 290 -28.24 -6.02 5.75
N LYS A 291 -28.68 -5.46 6.88
CA LYS A 291 -29.96 -5.77 7.55
C LYS A 291 -30.84 -4.53 7.66
N PHE A 292 -30.91 -3.74 6.60
CA PHE A 292 -31.74 -2.54 6.54
C PHE A 292 -33.22 -2.93 6.35
N PHE A 293 -34.08 -2.51 7.28
CA PHE A 293 -35.53 -2.73 7.27
C PHE A 293 -36.33 -1.46 6.89
N GLY A 294 -35.75 -0.62 6.03
CA GLY A 294 -36.43 0.52 5.43
C GLY A 294 -36.73 0.30 3.96
N GLN A 295 -37.51 1.22 3.39
CA GLN A 295 -37.86 1.24 1.97
C GLN A 295 -36.99 2.27 1.26
N VAL A 296 -36.43 1.89 0.12
CA VAL A 296 -35.65 2.78 -0.76
C VAL A 296 -36.52 3.13 -1.96
N PHE A 297 -36.66 4.41 -2.24
CA PHE A 297 -37.39 4.91 -3.40
C PHE A 297 -36.44 5.46 -4.47
N SER A 298 -36.76 5.26 -5.73
CA SER A 298 -36.07 5.89 -6.87
C SER A 298 -36.92 7.02 -7.44
N SER A 299 -36.27 8.12 -7.88
CA SER A 299 -36.91 9.22 -8.61
C SER A 299 -37.16 8.93 -10.09
N TYR A 300 -36.65 7.82 -10.64
CA TYR A 300 -36.72 7.47 -12.06
C TYR A 300 -36.97 5.96 -12.26
N THR A 301 -37.45 5.55 -13.43
CA THR A 301 -38.04 4.22 -13.69
C THR A 301 -37.07 3.09 -14.02
N GLY A 302 -35.75 3.31 -14.03
CA GLY A 302 -34.77 2.28 -14.41
C GLY A 302 -34.70 1.93 -15.91
N GLN A 303 -35.81 2.10 -16.66
CA GLN A 303 -35.94 1.62 -18.04
C GLN A 303 -36.23 2.70 -19.08
N GLU A 304 -35.48 2.61 -20.17
CA GLU A 304 -36.02 2.51 -21.52
C GLU A 304 -35.79 1.04 -21.96
N GLU A 305 -36.68 0.31 -22.63
CA GLU A 305 -37.97 0.68 -23.24
C GLU A 305 -38.92 -0.57 -23.33
N ILE A 306 -40.16 -0.36 -23.78
CA ILE A 306 -41.06 -1.35 -24.44
C ILE A 306 -41.88 -2.39 -23.61
N HIS A 307 -43.21 -2.19 -23.64
CA HIS A 307 -44.34 -3.14 -23.83
C HIS A 307 -44.36 -4.55 -23.15
N GLU A 308 -44.98 -4.67 -21.96
CA GLU A 308 -46.21 -5.46 -21.67
C GLU A 308 -46.57 -5.39 -20.17
N ALA A 309 -47.87 -5.51 -19.81
CA ALA A 309 -48.36 -5.27 -18.45
C ALA A 309 -48.62 -6.58 -17.67
N VAL A 310 -47.61 -7.07 -16.95
CA VAL A 310 -47.68 -8.22 -16.03
C VAL A 310 -47.91 -7.79 -14.57
N CYS A 311 -48.55 -8.63 -13.74
CA CYS A 311 -48.81 -8.30 -12.33
C CYS A 311 -47.75 -8.82 -11.33
N SER A 312 -46.90 -9.75 -11.73
CA SER A 312 -45.77 -10.27 -10.95
C SER A 312 -44.65 -10.78 -11.86
N SER A 313 -43.46 -11.00 -11.30
CA SER A 313 -42.41 -11.83 -11.91
C SER A 313 -42.87 -13.29 -12.04
N GLU A 314 -42.02 -14.16 -12.59
CA GLU A 314 -42.29 -15.60 -12.58
C GLU A 314 -42.21 -16.20 -11.17
N PRO A 315 -42.99 -17.26 -10.88
CA PRO A 315 -42.77 -18.14 -9.73
C PRO A 315 -41.41 -18.84 -9.83
N GLU A 316 -40.65 -18.83 -8.75
CA GLU A 316 -39.29 -19.39 -8.70
C GLU A 316 -39.28 -20.87 -8.26
N ASN A 317 -38.16 -21.57 -8.45
CA ASN A 317 -37.92 -22.92 -7.91
C ASN A 317 -39.05 -23.95 -8.15
N VAL A 318 -39.61 -23.96 -9.36
CA VAL A 318 -40.63 -24.94 -9.77
C VAL A 318 -40.05 -26.36 -9.75
N GLN A 319 -40.69 -27.26 -9.02
CA GLN A 319 -40.37 -28.68 -8.90
C GLN A 319 -41.62 -29.54 -9.06
N SER A 320 -41.45 -30.78 -9.49
CA SER A 320 -42.57 -31.66 -9.80
C SER A 320 -42.18 -33.14 -9.72
N ASP A 321 -42.84 -33.89 -8.85
CA ASP A 321 -42.56 -35.29 -8.56
C ASP A 321 -43.81 -36.18 -8.74
N PRO A 322 -43.71 -37.34 -9.41
CA PRO A 322 -44.83 -38.27 -9.54
C PRO A 322 -45.17 -38.87 -8.18
N LYS A 323 -46.41 -38.68 -7.73
CA LYS A 323 -46.89 -39.16 -6.44
C LYS A 323 -47.42 -40.61 -6.53
N ASN A 324 -47.96 -40.97 -7.68
CA ASN A 324 -48.35 -42.32 -8.09
C ASN A 324 -48.38 -42.36 -9.65
N TYR A 325 -48.65 -43.50 -10.27
CA TYR A 325 -48.66 -43.61 -11.75
C TYR A 325 -49.76 -42.80 -12.49
N THR A 326 -50.62 -42.04 -11.79
CA THR A 326 -51.68 -41.17 -12.37
C THR A 326 -51.80 -39.79 -11.72
N SER A 327 -50.85 -39.38 -10.87
CA SER A 327 -50.88 -38.09 -10.19
C SER A 327 -49.50 -37.51 -9.92
N LEU A 328 -49.41 -36.19 -9.99
CA LEU A 328 -48.19 -35.42 -9.91
C LEU A 328 -48.32 -34.37 -8.79
N LEU A 329 -47.35 -34.31 -7.89
CA LEU A 329 -47.18 -33.19 -6.96
C LEU A 329 -46.31 -32.14 -7.65
N VAL A 330 -46.81 -30.92 -7.81
CA VAL A 330 -46.06 -29.76 -8.32
C VAL A 330 -45.93 -28.75 -7.18
N THR A 331 -44.75 -28.17 -7.00
CA THR A 331 -44.45 -27.15 -5.98
C THR A 331 -43.64 -26.02 -6.58
N TRP A 332 -43.77 -24.82 -6.05
CA TRP A 332 -43.05 -23.63 -6.53
C TRP A 332 -42.89 -22.61 -5.41
N GLU A 333 -41.93 -21.71 -5.53
CA GLU A 333 -41.80 -20.55 -4.66
C GLU A 333 -42.51 -19.34 -5.24
N ARG A 334 -42.78 -18.34 -4.39
CA ARG A 334 -43.53 -17.14 -4.78
C ARG A 334 -42.74 -16.32 -5.80
N PRO A 335 -43.41 -15.62 -6.73
CA PRO A 335 -42.78 -14.55 -7.49
C PRO A 335 -41.99 -13.59 -6.62
N ARG A 336 -40.73 -13.38 -6.97
CA ARG A 336 -39.81 -12.44 -6.32
C ARG A 336 -40.37 -11.02 -6.26
N VAL A 337 -41.12 -10.59 -7.28
CA VAL A 337 -41.76 -9.27 -7.34
C VAL A 337 -43.24 -9.40 -7.71
N VAL A 338 -44.08 -8.60 -7.06
CA VAL A 338 -45.50 -8.41 -7.41
C VAL A 338 -45.71 -6.91 -7.58
N TYR A 339 -46.08 -6.47 -8.78
CA TYR A 339 -45.85 -5.09 -9.21
C TYR A 339 -46.85 -4.08 -8.61
N ASP A 340 -48.15 -4.39 -8.60
CA ASP A 340 -49.19 -3.45 -8.11
C ASP A 340 -50.39 -4.07 -7.35
N THR A 341 -50.59 -5.40 -7.43
CA THR A 341 -51.82 -6.04 -6.92
C THR A 341 -51.55 -7.39 -6.27
N MET A 342 -52.23 -7.70 -5.16
CA MET A 342 -51.94 -8.93 -4.42
C MET A 342 -52.28 -10.19 -5.24
N ILE A 343 -51.40 -11.19 -5.16
CA ILE A 343 -51.68 -12.53 -5.69
C ILE A 343 -52.93 -13.07 -4.95
N GLU A 344 -53.93 -13.51 -5.70
CA GLU A 344 -55.15 -14.13 -5.18
C GLU A 344 -54.97 -15.64 -5.08
N LYS A 345 -54.37 -16.25 -6.11
CA LYS A 345 -54.10 -17.68 -6.30
C LYS A 345 -53.06 -17.91 -7.39
N PHE A 346 -52.67 -19.16 -7.59
CA PHE A 346 -51.80 -19.57 -8.69
C PHE A 346 -52.57 -20.41 -9.71
N ALA A 347 -52.20 -20.29 -10.97
CA ALA A 347 -52.64 -21.15 -12.06
C ALA A 347 -51.48 -22.05 -12.49
N VAL A 348 -51.68 -23.36 -12.41
CA VAL A 348 -50.78 -24.39 -12.94
C VAL A 348 -51.35 -24.86 -14.27
N PHE A 349 -50.72 -24.45 -15.36
CA PHE A 349 -51.06 -24.91 -16.70
C PHE A 349 -50.30 -26.18 -17.01
N TYR A 350 -51.00 -27.20 -17.51
CA TYR A 350 -50.40 -28.47 -17.92
C TYR A 350 -51.01 -29.01 -19.22
N GLN A 351 -50.18 -29.64 -20.04
CA GLN A 351 -50.57 -30.26 -21.32
C GLN A 351 -49.70 -31.48 -21.60
N GLN A 352 -50.21 -32.46 -22.37
CA GLN A 352 -49.39 -33.56 -22.87
C GLN A 352 -48.34 -33.02 -23.87
N LEU A 353 -47.11 -33.53 -23.81
CA LEU A 353 -46.01 -33.13 -24.69
C LEU A 353 -46.22 -33.68 -26.12
N ASP A 354 -46.45 -34.99 -26.23
CA ASP A 354 -46.59 -35.72 -27.50
C ASP A 354 -47.93 -36.48 -27.55
N GLY A 355 -49.01 -35.80 -27.96
CA GLY A 355 -50.35 -36.39 -28.10
C GLY A 355 -51.21 -35.65 -29.14
N GLU A 356 -52.24 -36.33 -29.67
CA GLU A 356 -53.20 -35.69 -30.60
C GLU A 356 -54.11 -34.66 -29.91
N ASP A 357 -54.26 -34.73 -28.59
CA ASP A 357 -54.99 -33.75 -27.78
C ASP A 357 -54.02 -32.74 -27.14
N GLN A 358 -54.02 -31.51 -27.65
CA GLN A 358 -53.23 -30.38 -27.14
C GLN A 358 -54.04 -29.48 -26.19
N THR A 359 -55.10 -29.98 -25.54
CA THR A 359 -55.83 -29.17 -24.56
C THR A 359 -54.96 -28.80 -23.37
N LYS A 360 -54.70 -27.50 -23.21
CA LYS A 360 -54.11 -26.94 -21.98
C LYS A 360 -55.14 -27.03 -20.86
N HIS A 361 -54.83 -27.82 -19.84
CA HIS A 361 -55.57 -27.86 -18.62
C HIS A 361 -55.03 -26.82 -17.63
N GLU A 362 -55.93 -26.20 -16.88
CA GLU A 362 -55.60 -25.26 -15.82
C GLU A 362 -56.04 -25.86 -14.48
N PHE A 363 -55.12 -25.91 -13.52
CA PHE A 363 -55.44 -26.13 -12.11
C PHE A 363 -55.22 -24.84 -11.35
N LEU A 364 -56.27 -24.30 -10.73
CA LEU A 364 -56.22 -23.12 -9.87
C LEU A 364 -56.08 -23.55 -8.41
N THR A 365 -55.20 -22.90 -7.65
CA THR A 365 -55.13 -23.10 -6.20
C THR A 365 -56.29 -22.43 -5.47
N ASP A 366 -56.63 -22.93 -4.27
CA ASP A 366 -57.69 -22.38 -3.43
C ASP A 366 -57.32 -20.98 -2.88
N GLY A 367 -56.02 -20.68 -2.75
CA GLY A 367 -55.53 -19.32 -2.58
C GLY A 367 -54.03 -19.13 -2.77
N TYR A 368 -53.59 -17.89 -2.59
CA TYR A 368 -52.20 -17.44 -2.71
C TYR A 368 -51.24 -18.03 -1.66
N GLN A 369 -51.73 -18.80 -0.70
CA GLN A 369 -50.90 -19.48 0.30
C GLN A 369 -50.45 -20.88 -0.15
N ASP A 370 -51.12 -21.46 -1.14
CA ASP A 370 -50.82 -22.78 -1.66
C ASP A 370 -49.65 -22.69 -2.65
N LEU A 371 -48.47 -23.12 -2.21
CA LEU A 371 -47.23 -23.19 -2.98
C LEU A 371 -46.99 -24.57 -3.59
N GLY A 372 -48.09 -25.29 -3.83
CA GLY A 372 -48.09 -26.58 -4.49
C GLY A 372 -49.50 -27.08 -4.81
N ALA A 373 -49.58 -27.95 -5.81
CA ALA A 373 -50.81 -28.55 -6.31
C ALA A 373 -50.59 -30.05 -6.57
N ILE A 374 -51.66 -30.85 -6.42
CA ILE A 374 -51.63 -32.27 -6.82
C ILE A 374 -52.56 -32.43 -8.02
N LEU A 375 -51.95 -32.63 -9.19
CA LEU A 375 -52.67 -32.94 -10.42
C LEU A 375 -53.02 -34.43 -10.42
N ASN A 376 -54.28 -34.78 -10.70
CA ASN A 376 -54.79 -36.16 -10.65
C ASN A 376 -55.44 -36.55 -11.99
N ASN A 377 -55.59 -37.85 -12.22
CA ASN A 377 -56.13 -38.44 -13.45
C ASN A 377 -55.25 -38.21 -14.70
N LEU A 378 -53.93 -38.09 -14.49
CA LEU A 378 -52.94 -38.07 -15.59
C LEU A 378 -52.77 -39.47 -16.18
N LEU A 379 -52.40 -39.54 -17.46
CA LEU A 379 -52.14 -40.81 -18.14
C LEU A 379 -50.77 -41.38 -17.70
N PRO A 380 -50.67 -42.68 -17.38
CA PRO A 380 -49.38 -43.33 -17.13
C PRO A 380 -48.51 -43.33 -18.39
N ASN A 381 -47.18 -43.39 -18.24
CA ASN A 381 -46.23 -43.45 -19.36
C ASN A 381 -46.43 -42.32 -20.40
N THR A 382 -46.78 -41.13 -19.92
CA THR A 382 -47.06 -39.94 -20.73
C THR A 382 -46.30 -38.75 -20.18
N SER A 383 -45.65 -37.99 -21.06
CA SER A 383 -44.89 -36.78 -20.72
C SER A 383 -45.81 -35.56 -20.72
N TYR A 384 -45.71 -34.72 -19.69
CA TYR A 384 -46.47 -33.47 -19.54
C TYR A 384 -45.56 -32.25 -19.42
N VAL A 385 -45.97 -31.13 -20.02
CA VAL A 385 -45.32 -29.81 -19.87
C VAL A 385 -46.12 -28.96 -18.90
N LEU A 386 -45.44 -28.33 -17.95
CA LEU A 386 -45.99 -27.55 -16.84
C LEU A 386 -45.47 -26.12 -16.85
N GLN A 387 -46.36 -25.15 -16.59
CA GLN A 387 -46.00 -23.75 -16.31
C GLN A 387 -46.90 -23.18 -15.21
N ILE A 388 -46.31 -22.46 -14.26
CA ILE A 388 -47.04 -21.83 -13.16
C ILE A 388 -47.00 -20.32 -13.35
N VAL A 389 -48.09 -19.66 -12.99
CA VAL A 389 -48.21 -18.21 -13.03
C VAL A 389 -49.09 -17.72 -11.87
N ALA A 390 -48.75 -16.56 -11.32
CA ALA A 390 -49.59 -15.93 -10.31
C ALA A 390 -50.78 -15.24 -10.97
N VAL A 391 -51.97 -15.35 -10.36
CA VAL A 391 -53.16 -14.61 -10.74
C VAL A 391 -53.44 -13.58 -9.66
N CYS A 392 -53.35 -12.30 -10.02
CA CYS A 392 -53.53 -11.20 -9.08
C CYS A 392 -55.01 -10.77 -8.97
N SER A 393 -55.35 -10.08 -7.88
CA SER A 393 -56.73 -9.70 -7.51
C SER A 393 -57.44 -8.73 -8.47
N ASN A 394 -56.75 -8.25 -9.52
CA ASN A 394 -57.31 -7.48 -10.63
C ASN A 394 -57.57 -8.33 -11.89
N GLY A 395 -57.32 -9.64 -11.84
CA GLY A 395 -57.46 -10.57 -12.97
C GLY A 395 -56.28 -10.54 -13.95
N LEU A 396 -55.22 -9.79 -13.68
CA LEU A 396 -53.98 -9.87 -14.46
C LEU A 396 -53.16 -11.10 -14.05
N TYR A 397 -52.42 -11.62 -15.02
CA TYR A 397 -51.45 -12.69 -14.84
C TYR A 397 -50.05 -12.11 -14.61
N GLY A 398 -49.25 -12.82 -13.81
CA GLY A 398 -47.81 -12.60 -13.73
C GLY A 398 -47.08 -13.09 -14.98
N LYS A 399 -45.75 -12.97 -14.98
CA LYS A 399 -44.90 -13.67 -15.94
C LYS A 399 -44.99 -15.18 -15.69
N HIS A 400 -45.03 -15.99 -16.74
CA HIS A 400 -45.06 -17.45 -16.62
C HIS A 400 -43.69 -18.00 -16.21
N SER A 401 -43.66 -19.03 -15.37
CA SER A 401 -42.45 -19.81 -15.12
C SER A 401 -41.88 -20.44 -16.39
N ASP A 402 -40.61 -20.81 -16.32
CA ASP A 402 -40.00 -21.76 -17.25
C ASP A 402 -40.84 -23.05 -17.35
N GLN A 403 -40.72 -23.72 -18.51
CA GLN A 403 -41.41 -24.97 -18.80
C GLN A 403 -40.72 -26.15 -18.13
N VAL A 404 -41.45 -26.86 -17.27
CA VAL A 404 -40.99 -28.11 -16.64
C VAL A 404 -41.63 -29.29 -17.34
N ILE A 405 -40.83 -30.26 -17.78
CA ILE A 405 -41.29 -31.48 -18.45
C ILE A 405 -41.18 -32.66 -17.48
N VAL A 406 -42.23 -33.47 -17.37
CA VAL A 406 -42.30 -34.62 -16.45
C VAL A 406 -42.89 -35.85 -17.10
N ASP A 407 -42.23 -36.99 -16.91
CA ASP A 407 -42.66 -38.30 -17.40
C ASP A 407 -43.41 -39.08 -16.32
N MET A 408 -44.66 -39.48 -16.58
CA MET A 408 -45.46 -40.28 -15.63
C MET A 408 -45.00 -41.76 -15.62
N PRO A 409 -44.77 -42.39 -14.45
CA PRO A 409 -44.32 -43.78 -14.38
C PRO A 409 -45.41 -44.80 -14.75
N LEU A 410 -45.02 -46.07 -14.92
CA LEU A 410 -45.87 -47.17 -15.37
C LEU A 410 -46.61 -47.92 -14.24
N GLU A 411 -46.02 -48.02 -13.05
CA GLU A 411 -46.58 -48.69 -11.85
C GLU A 411 -46.16 -47.94 -10.58
N ASP A 412 -46.83 -48.18 -9.46
CA ASP A 412 -46.57 -47.50 -8.18
C ASP A 412 -45.29 -48.00 -7.48
N GLN A 413 -44.48 -47.06 -6.97
CA GLN A 413 -43.46 -47.37 -5.97
C GLN A 413 -44.11 -47.49 -4.58
N GLU A 414 -44.20 -48.72 -4.06
CA GLU A 414 -44.60 -48.92 -2.66
C GLU A 414 -43.59 -48.28 -1.69
N ALA A 415 -44.14 -47.65 -0.65
CA ALA A 415 -43.42 -46.73 0.22
C ALA A 415 -42.47 -47.40 1.23
N SER A 416 -41.46 -46.63 1.69
CA SER A 416 -40.79 -46.89 2.97
C SER A 416 -41.21 -45.85 4.03
N ASN A 417 -41.69 -46.35 5.17
CA ASN A 417 -42.35 -45.58 6.22
C ASN A 417 -41.38 -44.97 7.25
N SER A 418 -41.70 -43.80 7.81
CA SER A 418 -42.29 -43.75 9.17
C SER A 418 -42.76 -42.36 9.62
N SER A 419 -43.84 -42.37 10.40
CA SER A 419 -44.66 -41.27 10.95
C SER A 419 -44.29 -40.97 12.43
N HIS A 420 -44.77 -39.95 13.17
CA HIS A 420 -46.18 -39.62 13.48
C HIS A 420 -46.37 -38.20 14.08
N GLU A 421 -47.47 -37.54 13.67
CA GLU A 421 -48.44 -36.70 14.42
C GLU A 421 -48.07 -35.83 15.66
N SER A 422 -48.60 -34.60 15.67
CA SER A 422 -49.86 -34.28 16.39
C SER A 422 -50.43 -32.90 16.01
N ARG A 423 -51.71 -32.63 16.31
CA ARG A 423 -52.50 -31.50 15.75
C ARG A 423 -53.60 -31.03 16.73
N ILE A 424 -54.02 -29.75 16.62
CA ILE A 424 -55.28 -29.12 17.13
C ILE A 424 -55.32 -28.65 18.61
N GLY A 425 -55.82 -27.42 18.84
CA GLY A 425 -56.40 -26.98 20.13
C GLY A 425 -56.65 -25.46 20.25
N LEU A 426 -57.91 -25.01 20.27
CA LEU A 426 -58.34 -23.59 20.27
C LEU A 426 -58.64 -22.98 21.67
N ALA A 427 -58.67 -21.63 21.68
CA ALA A 427 -59.59 -20.71 22.42
C ALA A 427 -59.40 -20.33 23.92
N GLU A 428 -59.29 -19.01 24.10
CA GLU A 428 -59.96 -18.07 25.05
C GLU A 428 -60.09 -18.31 26.58
N SER A 429 -59.49 -17.36 27.32
CA SER A 429 -59.95 -16.63 28.53
C SER A 429 -60.69 -17.31 29.70
N LEU A 430 -60.16 -17.12 30.92
CA LEU A 430 -60.93 -16.64 32.10
C LEU A 430 -60.01 -16.16 33.25
N GLU A 431 -60.54 -15.33 34.15
CA GLU A 431 -59.81 -14.58 35.20
C GLU A 431 -59.55 -15.38 36.50
N SER A 432 -58.55 -14.98 37.31
CA SER A 432 -58.78 -14.65 38.74
C SER A 432 -57.56 -14.07 39.51
N GLU A 433 -57.87 -13.05 40.31
CA GLU A 433 -57.31 -12.63 41.61
C GLU A 433 -55.80 -12.65 41.95
N LYS A 434 -55.22 -11.43 42.00
CA LYS A 434 -54.86 -10.69 43.26
C LYS A 434 -54.72 -11.55 44.54
N LYS A 435 -53.72 -11.36 45.42
CA LYS A 435 -53.19 -10.08 45.95
C LYS A 435 -52.03 -10.31 46.95
N THR A 436 -51.22 -9.25 47.21
CA THR A 436 -50.41 -8.98 48.43
C THR A 436 -49.27 -9.97 48.81
N VAL A 437 -48.12 -9.57 49.41
CA VAL A 437 -47.62 -8.25 49.87
C VAL A 437 -46.07 -8.20 49.84
N ILE A 438 -45.52 -7.01 49.60
CA ILE A 438 -44.09 -6.62 49.65
C ILE A 438 -43.75 -6.24 51.12
N PRO A 439 -42.59 -6.64 51.75
CA PRO A 439 -41.35 -5.87 51.53
C PRO A 439 -39.98 -6.58 51.72
N LEU A 440 -39.20 -6.55 50.63
CA LEU A 440 -37.96 -5.75 50.44
C LEU A 440 -36.76 -5.82 51.42
N VAL A 441 -36.79 -6.48 52.59
CA VAL A 441 -35.69 -6.37 53.58
C VAL A 441 -34.65 -7.48 53.47
N VAL A 442 -35.06 -8.75 53.32
CA VAL A 442 -34.13 -9.90 53.37
C VAL A 442 -33.30 -10.05 52.09
N VAL A 443 -33.90 -9.78 50.93
CA VAL A 443 -33.20 -9.79 49.63
C VAL A 443 -32.16 -8.66 49.56
N SER A 444 -32.43 -7.51 50.18
CA SER A 444 -31.48 -6.40 50.28
C SER A 444 -30.26 -6.76 51.14
N ALA A 445 -30.45 -7.39 52.30
CA ALA A 445 -29.34 -7.76 53.18
C ALA A 445 -28.38 -8.78 52.56
N LEU A 446 -28.91 -9.86 51.96
CA LEU A 446 -28.10 -10.91 51.35
C LEU A 446 -27.35 -10.42 50.09
N THR A 447 -28.02 -9.63 49.24
CA THR A 447 -27.34 -9.03 48.07
C THR A 447 -26.26 -8.04 48.48
N PHE A 448 -26.48 -7.21 49.51
CA PHE A 448 -25.47 -6.30 50.02
C PHE A 448 -24.26 -7.03 50.61
N ILE A 449 -24.46 -8.13 51.35
CA ILE A 449 -23.35 -8.95 51.88
C ILE A 449 -22.53 -9.57 50.75
N CYS A 450 -23.17 -10.15 49.73
CA CYS A 450 -22.47 -10.65 48.54
C CYS A 450 -21.71 -9.54 47.81
N LEU A 451 -22.27 -8.34 47.72
CA LEU A 451 -21.64 -7.20 47.06
C LEU A 451 -20.45 -6.64 47.87
N VAL A 452 -20.51 -6.67 49.20
CA VAL A 452 -19.36 -6.36 50.08
C VAL A 452 -18.26 -7.42 49.96
N ILE A 453 -18.59 -8.71 49.83
CA ILE A 453 -17.61 -9.76 49.54
C ILE A 453 -16.97 -9.54 48.17
N LEU A 454 -17.76 -9.19 47.15
CA LEU A 454 -17.28 -8.92 45.80
C LEU A 454 -16.41 -7.66 45.75
N VAL A 455 -16.76 -6.60 46.50
CA VAL A 455 -15.91 -5.42 46.70
C VAL A 455 -14.66 -5.75 47.50
N GLY A 456 -14.72 -6.65 48.48
CA GLY A 456 -13.55 -7.15 49.21
C GLY A 456 -12.60 -7.93 48.31
N ILE A 457 -13.12 -8.79 47.43
CA ILE A 457 -12.38 -9.50 46.39
C ILE A 457 -11.79 -8.49 45.38
N LEU A 458 -12.55 -7.48 44.95
CA LEU A 458 -12.05 -6.42 44.07
C LEU A 458 -11.02 -5.52 44.75
N ILE A 459 -11.08 -5.30 46.06
CA ILE A 459 -10.05 -4.58 46.83
C ILE A 459 -8.81 -5.47 46.98
N TYR A 460 -8.96 -6.78 47.16
CA TYR A 460 -7.86 -7.74 47.13
C TYR A 460 -7.23 -7.81 45.73
N TRP A 461 -8.02 -7.83 44.66
CA TRP A 461 -7.55 -7.78 43.27
C TRP A 461 -6.85 -6.45 42.96
N ARG A 462 -7.42 -5.33 43.42
CA ARG A 462 -6.85 -3.98 43.37
C ARG A 462 -5.57 -3.88 44.21
N LYS A 463 -5.41 -4.62 45.31
CA LYS A 463 -4.17 -4.67 46.11
C LYS A 463 -3.11 -5.62 45.54
N CYS A 464 -3.49 -6.77 44.99
CA CYS A 464 -2.57 -7.72 44.38
C CYS A 464 -2.02 -7.23 43.02
N PHE A 465 -2.76 -6.38 42.30
CA PHE A 465 -2.26 -5.69 41.10
C PHE A 465 -1.89 -4.21 41.29
N GLN A 466 -2.03 -3.63 42.51
CA GLN A 466 -1.40 -2.34 42.84
C GLN A 466 0.12 -2.41 42.97
N THR A 467 0.71 -3.61 42.94
CA THR A 467 2.16 -3.84 43.05
C THR A 467 2.94 -3.51 41.77
N ALA A 468 2.27 -3.16 40.66
CA ALA A 468 2.90 -2.91 39.35
C ALA A 468 2.76 -1.46 38.83
N HIS A 469 2.28 -0.52 39.65
CA HIS A 469 2.36 0.93 39.36
C HIS A 469 3.64 1.55 39.96
N PHE A 470 4.77 0.90 39.66
CA PHE A 470 6.16 1.36 39.75
C PHE A 470 6.84 0.60 38.59
N TYR A 471 7.34 1.23 37.54
CA TYR A 471 8.09 2.47 37.52
C TYR A 471 7.74 3.39 36.34
N LEU A 472 7.79 4.70 36.61
CA LEU A 472 8.50 5.65 35.76
C LEU A 472 10.00 5.41 36.01
N GLU A 473 10.63 4.56 35.18
CA GLU A 473 12.06 4.27 35.00
C GLU A 473 12.14 3.05 34.06
N ASP A 474 13.22 2.95 33.28
CA ASP A 474 13.55 1.82 32.38
C ASP A 474 12.52 1.37 31.31
N ASN A 475 12.28 2.23 30.31
CA ASN A 475 12.10 1.77 28.92
C ASN A 475 12.86 2.62 27.87
N THR A 476 13.78 3.50 28.31
CA THR A 476 14.87 4.00 27.45
C THR A 476 15.92 2.92 27.17
N SER A 477 15.82 1.74 27.80
CA SER A 477 16.73 0.63 27.54
C SER A 477 16.45 -0.05 26.19
N PRO A 478 17.46 -0.15 25.32
CA PRO A 478 17.43 -1.04 24.15
C PRO A 478 17.16 -2.49 24.58
N ARG A 479 16.44 -3.27 23.77
CA ARG A 479 16.18 -4.69 24.04
C ARG A 479 16.99 -5.59 23.11
N VAL A 480 17.66 -6.56 23.72
CA VAL A 480 18.60 -7.46 23.05
C VAL A 480 17.88 -8.72 22.56
N ILE A 481 17.94 -8.98 21.25
CA ILE A 481 17.19 -10.05 20.57
C ILE A 481 18.11 -11.26 20.30
N SER A 482 17.58 -12.47 20.52
CA SER A 482 18.24 -13.73 20.16
C SER A 482 17.79 -14.25 18.80
N ALA A 483 18.73 -14.70 17.96
CA ALA A 483 18.44 -15.62 16.86
C ALA A 483 18.13 -17.03 17.41
N PRO A 484 17.47 -17.92 16.65
CA PRO A 484 17.38 -19.34 16.99
C PRO A 484 18.66 -20.08 16.54
N PRO A 485 18.92 -21.29 17.04
CA PRO A 485 19.76 -22.25 16.33
C PRO A 485 19.07 -22.69 15.01
N ALA A 486 19.79 -23.16 13.99
CA ALA A 486 21.01 -23.94 14.11
C ALA A 486 20.75 -25.44 14.41
N PRO A 487 19.76 -26.16 13.82
CA PRO A 487 19.65 -27.61 13.91
C PRO A 487 20.77 -28.28 13.11
N VAL A 488 21.97 -28.24 13.67
CA VAL A 488 22.99 -29.25 13.39
C VAL A 488 22.48 -30.54 14.03
N PHE A 489 21.89 -31.41 13.23
CA PHE A 489 21.65 -32.79 13.64
C PHE A 489 22.99 -33.41 14.07
N PRO A 490 23.09 -33.99 15.27
CA PRO A 490 24.24 -34.82 15.59
C PRO A 490 24.27 -35.99 14.59
N VAL A 491 25.42 -36.25 13.98
CA VAL A 491 25.67 -37.57 13.36
C VAL A 491 25.88 -38.56 14.51
N SER A 492 24.77 -39.06 15.04
CA SER A 492 24.66 -40.12 16.03
C SER A 492 23.32 -40.82 15.81
N ASP A 493 23.38 -42.07 15.34
CA ASP A 493 22.28 -42.78 14.66
C ASP A 493 21.06 -43.18 15.52
N ASP A 494 20.84 -42.59 16.71
CA ASP A 494 19.96 -43.20 17.73
C ASP A 494 18.95 -42.28 18.46
N VAL A 495 18.65 -41.07 17.94
CA VAL A 495 17.50 -40.27 18.41
C VAL A 495 16.59 -39.84 17.25
N GLY A 496 15.92 -40.82 16.67
CA GLY A 496 14.77 -40.58 15.80
C GLY A 496 13.58 -39.96 16.56
N ALA A 497 12.69 -39.28 15.84
CA ALA A 497 11.53 -38.58 16.40
C ALA A 497 10.75 -39.45 17.41
N ILE A 498 10.62 -38.95 18.65
CA ILE A 498 10.01 -39.69 19.76
C ILE A 498 8.55 -40.04 19.40
N PRO A 499 8.19 -41.33 19.26
CA PRO A 499 6.82 -41.71 18.94
C PRO A 499 5.87 -41.21 20.04
N ILE A 500 4.66 -40.74 19.67
CA ILE A 500 3.69 -40.12 20.60
C ILE A 500 3.45 -40.99 21.87
N LYS A 501 3.46 -42.31 21.73
CA LYS A 501 3.37 -43.30 22.84
C LYS A 501 4.49 -43.21 23.91
N HIS A 502 5.63 -42.60 23.61
CA HIS A 502 6.80 -42.46 24.48
C HIS A 502 7.03 -41.02 24.95
N PHE A 503 6.41 -40.03 24.30
CA PHE A 503 6.52 -38.61 24.65
C PHE A 503 6.15 -38.30 26.12
N PRO A 504 5.06 -38.85 26.72
CA PRO A 504 4.74 -38.61 28.13
C PRO A 504 5.81 -39.15 29.10
N LYS A 505 6.49 -40.24 28.72
CA LYS A 505 7.56 -40.81 29.54
C LYS A 505 8.83 -39.95 29.46
N HIS A 506 9.23 -39.55 28.26
CA HIS A 506 10.36 -38.64 28.06
C HIS A 506 10.17 -37.30 28.81
N VAL A 507 8.97 -36.71 28.74
CA VAL A 507 8.62 -35.50 29.53
C VAL A 507 8.70 -35.75 31.03
N ALA A 508 8.25 -36.91 31.52
CA ALA A 508 8.38 -37.29 32.93
C ALA A 508 9.85 -37.51 33.35
N ASP A 509 10.67 -38.13 32.49
CA ASP A 509 12.10 -38.36 32.72
C ASP A 509 12.87 -37.02 32.77
N LEU A 510 12.54 -36.06 31.89
CA LEU A 510 13.08 -34.68 31.92
C LEU A 510 12.65 -33.89 33.17
N HIS A 511 11.42 -34.08 33.66
CA HIS A 511 10.97 -33.52 34.94
C HIS A 511 11.68 -34.14 36.15
N ALA A 512 12.13 -35.40 36.05
CA ALA A 512 12.84 -36.10 37.12
C ALA A 512 14.34 -35.78 37.19
N SER A 513 14.96 -35.34 36.08
CA SER A 513 16.41 -35.15 35.95
C SER A 513 16.88 -33.69 35.97
N ASN A 514 15.99 -32.69 36.05
CA ASN A 514 16.26 -31.29 35.67
C ASN A 514 16.70 -31.12 34.19
N GLY A 515 16.57 -32.16 33.35
CA GLY A 515 17.06 -32.18 31.97
C GLY A 515 16.54 -31.05 31.08
N PHE A 516 15.35 -30.51 31.38
CA PHE A 516 14.83 -29.32 30.70
C PHE A 516 15.75 -28.08 30.78
N SER A 517 16.59 -27.97 31.82
CA SER A 517 17.56 -26.87 31.93
C SER A 517 18.85 -27.18 31.18
N GLU A 518 19.32 -28.43 31.22
CA GLU A 518 20.52 -28.87 30.49
C GLU A 518 20.30 -28.88 28.96
N GLU A 519 19.10 -29.24 28.49
CA GLU A 519 18.70 -29.10 27.07
C GLU A 519 18.59 -27.62 26.64
N PHE A 520 18.28 -26.71 27.57
CA PHE A 520 18.07 -25.28 27.28
C PHE A 520 19.36 -24.44 27.33
N GLU A 521 20.32 -24.78 28.20
CA GLU A 521 21.56 -24.02 28.38
C GLU A 521 22.69 -24.44 27.41
N GLY A 522 22.54 -25.54 26.67
CA GLY A 522 23.60 -26.15 25.86
C GLY A 522 23.98 -25.50 24.51
N TYR A 523 23.21 -24.52 23.99
CA TYR A 523 23.32 -24.10 22.58
C TYR A 523 23.51 -22.56 22.37
N ASN A 524 24.59 -22.18 21.67
CA ASN A 524 25.03 -20.79 21.39
C ASN A 524 24.37 -20.17 20.12
N LYS A 525 24.26 -18.84 19.93
CA LYS A 525 24.63 -17.68 20.77
C LYS A 525 23.39 -16.90 21.23
N PRO A 526 23.23 -16.61 22.54
CA PRO A 526 22.25 -15.62 22.97
C PRO A 526 22.65 -14.20 22.52
N LYS A 527 21.66 -13.31 22.32
CA LYS A 527 21.85 -11.84 22.18
C LYS A 527 22.61 -11.38 20.92
N ALA A 528 22.09 -11.70 19.72
CA ALA A 528 22.68 -11.33 18.44
C ALA A 528 22.44 -9.87 18.01
N TYR A 529 21.24 -9.33 18.27
CA TYR A 529 20.84 -7.98 17.85
C TYR A 529 20.40 -7.12 19.04
N ILE A 530 20.31 -5.81 18.83
CA ILE A 530 19.57 -4.89 19.67
C ILE A 530 18.57 -4.15 18.78
N ALA A 531 17.27 -4.30 19.04
CA ALA A 531 16.25 -3.48 18.39
C ALA A 531 16.00 -2.21 19.20
N ALA A 532 16.36 -1.06 18.62
CA ALA A 532 16.23 0.26 19.23
C ALA A 532 15.28 1.15 18.43
N GLN A 533 14.69 2.16 19.09
CA GLN A 533 14.06 3.28 18.39
C GLN A 533 15.13 4.17 17.75
N GLY A 534 14.74 5.01 16.79
CA GLY A 534 15.54 6.13 16.32
C GLY A 534 15.89 7.05 17.49
N PRO A 535 17.17 7.40 17.69
CA PRO A 535 17.56 8.31 18.76
C PRO A 535 16.85 9.66 18.63
N LEU A 536 16.47 10.22 19.77
CA LEU A 536 16.03 11.60 19.91
C LEU A 536 17.23 12.46 20.32
N LYS A 537 17.18 13.78 20.09
CA LYS A 537 18.20 14.71 20.62
C LYS A 537 18.47 14.53 22.12
N SER A 538 17.43 14.23 22.91
CA SER A 538 17.54 14.00 24.36
C SER A 538 18.11 12.63 24.75
N THR A 539 18.17 11.66 23.84
CA THR A 539 18.62 10.27 24.11
C THR A 539 19.87 9.89 23.31
N ALA A 540 20.50 10.84 22.61
CA ALA A 540 21.69 10.58 21.80
C ALA A 540 22.90 10.15 22.66
N GLU A 541 23.09 10.74 23.85
CA GLU A 541 24.10 10.25 24.82
C GLU A 541 23.80 8.81 25.26
N ASP A 542 22.54 8.50 25.61
CA ASP A 542 22.14 7.14 26.03
C ASP A 542 22.38 6.11 24.93
N PHE A 543 22.11 6.48 23.67
CA PHE A 543 22.37 5.63 22.51
C PHE A 543 23.87 5.35 22.34
N TRP A 544 24.74 6.37 22.34
CA TRP A 544 26.19 6.13 22.25
C TRP A 544 26.77 5.44 23.48
N ARG A 545 26.16 5.62 24.66
CA ARG A 545 26.48 4.85 25.87
C ARG A 545 26.19 3.36 25.66
N MET A 546 25.02 3.00 25.14
CA MET A 546 24.69 1.61 24.74
C MET A 546 25.74 1.07 23.75
N ILE A 547 26.06 1.79 22.67
CA ILE A 547 27.03 1.35 21.66
C ILE A 547 28.38 0.99 22.32
N TRP A 548 28.84 1.82 23.26
CA TRP A 548 30.06 1.58 24.02
C TRP A 548 29.97 0.41 25.00
N GLU A 549 28.88 0.32 25.78
CA GLU A 549 28.72 -0.67 26.84
C GLU A 549 28.50 -2.08 26.28
N HIS A 550 27.73 -2.22 25.20
CA HIS A 550 27.49 -3.50 24.53
C HIS A 550 28.57 -3.89 23.50
N ASN A 551 29.60 -3.06 23.29
CA ASN A 551 30.65 -3.28 22.28
C ASN A 551 30.09 -3.48 20.86
N VAL A 552 29.19 -2.59 20.46
CA VAL A 552 28.55 -2.62 19.14
C VAL A 552 29.54 -2.11 18.09
N GLU A 553 29.80 -2.93 17.07
CA GLU A 553 30.65 -2.56 15.92
C GLU A 553 29.83 -2.08 14.72
N VAL A 554 28.57 -2.54 14.59
CA VAL A 554 27.70 -2.27 13.44
C VAL A 554 26.37 -1.68 13.92
N ILE A 555 25.98 -0.56 13.31
CA ILE A 555 24.66 0.07 13.47
C ILE A 555 23.93 -0.01 12.13
N VAL A 556 22.70 -0.49 12.15
CA VAL A 556 21.83 -0.61 10.98
C VAL A 556 20.66 0.36 11.15
N MET A 557 20.63 1.38 10.30
CA MET A 557 19.61 2.43 10.27
C MET A 557 18.74 2.26 9.02
N ILE A 558 17.44 2.05 9.20
CA ILE A 558 16.51 1.72 8.11
C ILE A 558 15.38 2.76 8.04
N THR A 559 15.74 4.03 8.05
CA THR A 559 14.85 5.18 7.92
C THR A 559 15.68 6.39 7.55
N ASN A 560 15.13 7.31 6.75
CA ASN A 560 15.72 8.63 6.58
C ASN A 560 15.40 9.50 7.80
N LEU A 561 16.14 10.60 7.98
CA LEU A 561 15.89 11.55 9.07
C LEU A 561 14.50 12.18 8.96
N VAL A 562 14.10 12.48 7.71
CA VAL A 562 12.80 13.04 7.33
C VAL A 562 12.26 12.22 6.16
N GLU A 563 10.99 11.83 6.22
CA GLU A 563 10.25 11.13 5.16
C GLU A 563 8.91 11.86 4.98
N LYS A 564 8.52 12.21 3.76
CA LYS A 564 7.34 13.07 3.45
C LYS A 564 7.19 14.30 4.40
N GLY A 565 8.27 15.06 4.59
CA GLY A 565 8.30 16.23 5.49
C GLY A 565 8.16 15.92 7.00
N ARG A 566 8.02 14.65 7.40
CA ARG A 566 7.87 14.21 8.80
C ARG A 566 9.19 13.70 9.33
N ARG A 567 9.62 14.19 10.50
CA ARG A 567 10.83 13.72 11.20
C ARG A 567 10.62 12.30 11.73
N LYS A 568 11.46 11.36 11.32
CA LYS A 568 11.38 9.93 11.69
C LYS A 568 12.47 9.53 12.69
N CYS A 569 13.63 10.17 12.62
CA CYS A 569 14.79 10.00 13.51
C CYS A 569 15.51 11.34 13.65
N ASP A 570 16.07 11.67 14.82
CA ASP A 570 17.04 12.76 14.89
C ASP A 570 18.42 12.29 14.41
N GLN A 571 19.21 13.22 13.87
CA GLN A 571 20.60 12.94 13.55
C GLN A 571 21.38 12.81 14.86
N TYR A 572 22.00 11.65 15.06
CA TYR A 572 22.77 11.31 16.26
C TYR A 572 24.27 11.15 15.98
N TRP A 573 24.73 11.59 14.81
CA TRP A 573 26.14 11.56 14.40
C TRP A 573 26.60 12.94 13.91
N PRO A 574 27.89 13.30 14.06
CA PRO A 574 28.42 14.55 13.54
C PRO A 574 28.22 14.64 12.03
N ALA A 575 27.72 15.77 11.53
CA ALA A 575 27.68 16.03 10.09
C ALA A 575 29.10 16.00 9.49
N GLU A 576 30.05 16.65 10.17
CA GLU A 576 31.48 16.66 9.83
C GLU A 576 32.34 16.61 11.09
N GLY A 577 33.59 16.14 10.95
CA GLY A 577 34.57 16.20 12.04
C GLY A 577 34.23 15.31 13.23
N SER A 578 33.86 15.93 14.37
CA SER A 578 33.56 15.22 15.63
C SER A 578 32.58 15.98 16.50
N GLU A 579 31.74 15.23 17.23
CA GLU A 579 30.73 15.76 18.16
C GLU A 579 30.75 14.99 19.49
N GLU A 580 30.42 15.67 20.59
CA GLU A 580 30.40 15.10 21.94
C GLU A 580 28.96 14.79 22.37
N TYR A 581 28.65 13.51 22.56
CA TYR A 581 27.41 13.04 23.17
C TYR A 581 27.68 12.70 24.63
N GLY A 582 27.69 13.75 25.46
CA GLY A 582 28.03 13.70 26.87
C GLY A 582 29.46 13.23 27.13
N ASN A 583 29.64 11.94 27.41
CA ASN A 583 30.95 11.35 27.72
C ASN A 583 31.61 10.65 26.53
N PHE A 584 30.96 10.70 25.37
CA PHE A 584 31.35 9.95 24.16
C PHE A 584 31.65 10.92 23.02
N LEU A 585 32.93 11.00 22.65
CA LEU A 585 33.37 11.71 21.45
C LEU A 585 33.21 10.76 20.25
N VAL A 586 32.40 11.17 19.27
CA VAL A 586 32.18 10.46 18.02
C VAL A 586 32.87 11.24 16.91
N THR A 587 33.79 10.61 16.19
CA THR A 587 34.52 11.20 15.06
C THR A 587 34.13 10.48 13.77
N GLN A 588 33.62 11.21 12.78
CA GLN A 588 33.40 10.68 11.43
C GLN A 588 34.77 10.49 10.73
N LYS A 589 34.93 9.36 10.03
CA LYS A 589 36.18 8.98 9.35
C LYS A 589 36.03 8.86 7.84
N SER A 590 34.96 8.23 7.38
CA SER A 590 34.56 8.24 5.98
C SER A 590 33.04 8.12 5.86
N VAL A 591 32.53 8.60 4.73
CA VAL A 591 31.14 8.45 4.30
C VAL A 591 31.21 7.95 2.86
N HIS A 592 30.55 6.84 2.58
CA HIS A 592 30.40 6.28 1.23
C HIS A 592 28.91 6.28 0.92
N VAL A 593 28.48 7.14 0.01
CA VAL A 593 27.10 7.21 -0.47
C VAL A 593 26.97 6.27 -1.66
N LEU A 594 26.01 5.36 -1.61
CA LEU A 594 25.70 4.40 -2.66
C LEU A 594 24.21 4.52 -2.99
N ALA A 595 23.80 4.02 -4.15
CA ALA A 595 22.47 4.25 -4.71
C ALA A 595 21.29 3.96 -3.76
N TYR A 596 21.43 2.94 -2.89
CA TYR A 596 20.39 2.52 -1.95
C TYR A 596 20.78 2.50 -0.46
N TYR A 597 22.02 2.86 -0.13
CA TYR A 597 22.46 2.98 1.26
C TYR A 597 23.70 3.87 1.42
N THR A 598 23.92 4.40 2.61
CA THR A 598 25.15 5.09 2.99
C THR A 598 25.91 4.29 4.04
N VAL A 599 27.22 4.14 3.88
CA VAL A 599 28.12 3.57 4.90
C VAL A 599 28.90 4.70 5.56
N ARG A 600 28.78 4.86 6.89
CA ARG A 600 29.55 5.83 7.67
C ARG A 600 30.47 5.11 8.64
N ASN A 601 31.76 5.41 8.60
CA ASN A 601 32.74 4.89 9.54
C ASN A 601 33.02 5.91 10.63
N PHE A 602 32.86 5.50 11.89
CA PHE A 602 33.09 6.34 13.08
C PHE A 602 34.23 5.78 13.94
N THR A 603 34.91 6.69 14.65
CA THR A 603 35.71 6.36 15.84
C THR A 603 34.99 6.85 17.08
N LEU A 604 34.61 5.94 17.96
CA LEU A 604 33.95 6.22 19.23
C LEU A 604 34.96 6.19 20.38
N ARG A 605 35.02 7.25 21.19
CA ARG A 605 35.94 7.37 22.33
C ARG A 605 35.23 7.87 23.59
N ASN A 606 35.31 7.09 24.67
CA ASN A 606 34.92 7.55 26.00
C ASN A 606 35.97 8.53 26.57
N THR A 607 35.57 9.77 26.88
CA THR A 607 36.47 10.85 27.32
C THR A 607 36.93 10.71 28.77
N LYS A 608 36.17 10.01 29.63
CA LYS A 608 36.46 9.79 31.05
C LYS A 608 37.56 8.76 31.31
N ILE A 609 37.87 7.88 30.36
CA ILE A 609 38.89 6.83 30.53
C ILE A 609 40.29 7.45 30.37
N LYS A 610 41.00 7.64 31.48
CA LYS A 610 42.36 8.19 31.50
C LYS A 610 43.33 7.27 30.74
N LYS A 611 44.18 7.87 29.88
CA LYS A 611 45.24 7.22 29.05
C LYS A 611 46.31 6.42 29.84
N GLY A 612 46.21 6.28 31.16
CA GLY A 612 47.33 5.93 32.04
C GLY A 612 47.44 4.48 32.52
N SER A 613 46.51 3.56 32.18
CA SER A 613 46.45 2.24 32.86
C SER A 613 46.51 0.98 31.98
N GLN A 614 46.54 1.07 30.64
CA GLN A 614 46.76 -0.09 29.77
C GLN A 614 47.69 0.27 28.61
N LYS A 615 48.95 -0.20 28.68
CA LYS A 615 49.84 -0.25 27.51
C LYS A 615 49.21 -1.20 26.48
N GLY A 616 48.79 -0.68 25.32
CA GLY A 616 48.49 -1.49 24.13
C GLY A 616 47.07 -1.45 23.58
N ARG A 617 46.06 -0.86 24.26
CA ARG A 617 44.72 -0.67 23.66
C ARG A 617 44.59 0.68 22.98
N SER A 618 44.14 0.66 21.72
CA SER A 618 43.87 1.85 20.90
C SER A 618 42.85 2.78 21.56
N SER A 619 43.00 4.09 21.35
CA SER A 619 42.25 5.11 22.12
C SER A 619 40.82 5.36 21.64
N GLY A 620 40.20 4.43 20.93
CA GLY A 620 38.83 4.50 20.42
C GLY A 620 38.42 3.19 19.74
N ARG A 621 37.12 2.93 19.64
CA ARG A 621 36.54 1.78 18.93
C ARG A 621 36.06 2.21 17.55
N ALA A 622 36.22 1.36 16.55
CA ALA A 622 35.59 1.57 15.24
C ALA A 622 34.11 1.17 15.33
N VAL A 623 33.23 1.97 14.74
CA VAL A 623 31.79 1.68 14.62
C VAL A 623 31.36 2.05 13.21
N THR A 624 30.74 1.13 12.48
CA THR A 624 30.26 1.37 11.12
C THR A 624 28.72 1.43 11.11
N GLN A 625 28.15 2.51 10.59
CA GLN A 625 26.72 2.65 10.36
C GLN A 625 26.40 2.31 8.91
N TYR A 626 25.50 1.35 8.71
CA TYR A 626 24.83 1.06 7.45
C TYR A 626 23.45 1.71 7.47
N HIS A 627 23.25 2.73 6.65
CA HIS A 627 22.02 3.52 6.57
C HIS A 627 21.31 3.25 5.24
N TYR A 628 20.25 2.45 5.25
CA TYR A 628 19.43 2.20 4.05
C TYR A 628 18.55 3.42 3.75
N THR A 629 18.68 3.98 2.53
CA THR A 629 18.10 5.27 2.16
C THR A 629 16.82 5.18 1.33
N GLN A 630 16.54 4.03 0.70
CA GLN A 630 15.47 3.87 -0.31
C GLN A 630 14.24 3.11 0.21
N TRP A 631 14.01 3.08 1.53
CA TRP A 631 12.77 2.48 2.06
C TRP A 631 11.65 3.54 2.02
N PRO A 632 10.53 3.31 1.32
CA PRO A 632 9.45 4.30 1.22
C PRO A 632 8.79 4.60 2.57
N ASP A 633 8.25 5.82 2.73
CA ASP A 633 7.56 6.27 3.96
C ASP A 633 6.42 5.31 4.36
N MET A 634 5.71 4.81 3.34
CA MET A 634 4.61 3.86 3.43
C MET A 634 4.93 2.59 2.63
N GLY A 635 4.50 1.43 3.14
CA GLY A 635 4.72 0.13 2.49
C GLY A 635 6.12 -0.46 2.65
N VAL A 636 6.57 -1.16 1.62
CA VAL A 636 7.82 -1.93 1.53
C VAL A 636 8.61 -1.50 0.28
N PRO A 637 9.92 -1.77 0.19
CA PRO A 637 10.69 -1.48 -1.01
C PRO A 637 10.17 -2.30 -2.19
N GLU A 638 10.00 -1.67 -3.34
CA GLU A 638 9.52 -2.28 -4.59
C GLU A 638 10.43 -3.45 -5.04
N TYR A 639 11.74 -3.30 -4.83
CA TYR A 639 12.75 -4.26 -5.27
C TYR A 639 13.40 -4.96 -4.07
N THR A 640 13.42 -6.29 -4.11
CA THR A 640 14.01 -7.14 -3.07
C THR A 640 15.54 -7.13 -3.09
N LEU A 641 16.16 -7.14 -4.27
CA LEU A 641 17.62 -7.24 -4.45
C LEU A 641 18.43 -6.16 -3.70
N PRO A 642 18.11 -4.84 -3.78
CA PRO A 642 18.83 -3.82 -3.01
C PRO A 642 18.77 -4.04 -1.49
N VAL A 643 17.65 -4.56 -0.97
CA VAL A 643 17.52 -4.89 0.46
C VAL A 643 18.35 -6.11 0.83
N LEU A 644 18.34 -7.16 -0.01
CA LEU A 644 19.15 -8.36 0.21
C LEU A 644 20.64 -8.05 0.24
N THR A 645 21.14 -7.25 -0.71
CA THR A 645 22.55 -6.84 -0.75
C THR A 645 22.90 -5.96 0.44
N PHE A 646 22.03 -5.01 0.84
CA PHE A 646 22.21 -4.25 2.09
C PHE A 646 22.29 -5.15 3.34
N VAL A 647 21.38 -6.15 3.46
CA VAL A 647 21.39 -7.10 4.58
C VAL A 647 22.69 -7.89 4.61
N ARG A 648 23.11 -8.48 3.48
CA ARG A 648 24.36 -9.23 3.35
C ARG A 648 25.57 -8.38 3.74
N LYS A 649 25.69 -7.16 3.18
CA LYS A 649 26.82 -6.24 3.46
C LYS A 649 26.87 -5.83 4.94
N ALA A 650 25.74 -5.46 5.53
CA ALA A 650 25.67 -5.07 6.93
C ALA A 650 25.95 -6.23 7.91
N SER A 651 25.50 -7.45 7.57
CA SER A 651 25.71 -8.66 8.37
C SER A 651 27.19 -9.07 8.38
N HIS A 652 27.84 -9.08 7.21
CA HIS A 652 29.26 -9.41 7.05
C HIS A 652 30.23 -8.31 7.53
N ALA A 653 29.78 -7.08 7.77
CA ALA A 653 30.63 -5.97 8.23
C ALA A 653 31.24 -6.17 9.64
N LYS A 654 30.72 -7.14 10.40
CA LYS A 654 31.11 -7.41 11.78
C LYS A 654 32.48 -8.10 11.85
N ARG A 655 33.50 -7.36 12.31
CA ARG A 655 34.90 -7.82 12.33
C ARG A 655 35.18 -8.76 13.49
N HIS A 656 34.51 -8.58 14.62
CA HIS A 656 34.69 -9.44 15.79
C HIS A 656 33.36 -9.95 16.36
N ALA A 657 33.40 -11.19 16.84
CA ALA A 657 32.26 -11.95 17.34
C ALA A 657 31.63 -11.42 18.67
N VAL A 658 32.00 -10.22 19.13
CA VAL A 658 32.05 -9.83 20.55
C VAL A 658 30.84 -9.04 21.07
N GLY A 659 30.16 -8.25 20.23
CA GLY A 659 28.95 -7.48 20.60
C GLY A 659 27.77 -7.71 19.65
N PRO A 660 26.55 -7.26 19.99
CA PRO A 660 25.38 -7.37 19.12
C PRO A 660 25.41 -6.32 18.00
N VAL A 661 24.61 -6.52 16.95
CA VAL A 661 24.32 -5.49 15.94
C VAL A 661 23.14 -4.64 16.42
N VAL A 662 23.27 -3.31 16.43
CA VAL A 662 22.13 -2.43 16.73
C VAL A 662 21.35 -2.18 15.45
N VAL A 663 20.04 -2.42 15.47
CA VAL A 663 19.13 -2.19 14.34
C VAL A 663 18.03 -1.22 14.80
N HIS A 664 17.82 -0.15 14.04
CA HIS A 664 16.74 0.81 14.32
C HIS A 664 16.10 1.37 13.04
N CYS A 665 14.89 1.90 13.21
CA CYS A 665 14.22 2.76 12.24
C CYS A 665 13.70 3.98 13.00
N SER A 666 12.41 4.30 12.91
CA SER A 666 11.74 5.29 13.78
C SER A 666 11.33 4.66 15.11
N ALA A 667 10.26 3.86 15.16
CA ALA A 667 9.83 3.16 16.39
C ALA A 667 10.67 1.92 16.75
N GLY A 668 11.51 1.44 15.83
CA GLY A 668 12.35 0.25 16.05
C GLY A 668 11.59 -1.07 16.05
N VAL A 669 10.50 -1.18 15.27
CA VAL A 669 9.62 -2.38 15.26
C VAL A 669 9.36 -2.93 13.85
N GLY A 670 8.81 -2.14 12.93
CA GLY A 670 8.47 -2.59 11.56
C GLY A 670 9.68 -2.97 10.72
N ARG A 671 10.27 -2.00 10.00
CA ARG A 671 11.48 -2.18 9.18
C ARG A 671 12.65 -2.86 9.93
N THR A 672 12.81 -2.54 11.22
CA THR A 672 13.77 -3.20 12.13
C THR A 672 13.51 -4.69 12.29
N GLY A 673 12.25 -5.10 12.49
CA GLY A 673 11.88 -6.51 12.55
C GLY A 673 12.08 -7.20 11.20
N THR A 674 11.73 -6.54 10.09
CA THR A 674 11.94 -7.08 8.74
C THR A 674 13.41 -7.40 8.47
N TYR A 675 14.32 -6.47 8.80
CA TYR A 675 15.77 -6.73 8.69
C TYR A 675 16.23 -7.90 9.55
N ILE A 676 15.84 -7.94 10.84
CA ILE A 676 16.27 -9.01 11.76
C ILE A 676 15.77 -10.38 11.30
N VAL A 677 14.56 -10.46 10.75
CA VAL A 677 14.02 -11.70 10.16
C VAL A 677 14.77 -12.06 8.89
N LEU A 678 14.99 -11.13 7.95
CA LEU A 678 15.75 -11.40 6.73
C LEU A 678 17.17 -11.91 7.02
N ASP A 679 17.94 -11.20 7.85
CA ASP A 679 19.32 -11.58 8.20
C ASP A 679 19.37 -12.97 8.86
N SER A 680 18.49 -13.21 9.84
CA SER A 680 18.45 -14.50 10.55
C SER A 680 17.98 -15.66 9.66
N MET A 681 17.03 -15.42 8.74
CA MET A 681 16.56 -16.45 7.80
C MET A 681 17.55 -16.71 6.67
N LEU A 682 18.30 -15.70 6.20
CA LEU A 682 19.39 -15.90 5.24
C LEU A 682 20.52 -16.75 5.85
N GLN A 683 20.91 -16.47 7.09
CA GLN A 683 21.86 -17.31 7.84
C GLN A 683 21.30 -18.74 8.04
N GLN A 684 20.00 -18.88 8.35
CA GLN A 684 19.34 -20.17 8.48
C GLN A 684 19.44 -21.00 7.18
N ILE A 685 19.09 -20.39 6.05
CA ILE A 685 19.15 -21.02 4.72
C ILE A 685 20.59 -21.43 4.37
N GLN A 686 21.57 -20.58 4.67
CA GLN A 686 22.99 -20.84 4.38
C GLN A 686 23.57 -22.00 5.20
N HIS A 687 23.19 -22.13 6.48
CA HIS A 687 23.71 -23.17 7.38
C HIS A 687 22.94 -24.49 7.32
N GLU A 688 21.65 -24.46 6.95
CA GLU A 688 20.74 -25.60 7.14
C GLU A 688 20.01 -26.03 5.87
N GLY A 689 19.85 -25.12 4.89
CA GLY A 689 18.91 -25.28 3.79
C GLY A 689 17.43 -25.22 4.22
N THR A 690 17.11 -24.69 5.41
CA THR A 690 15.74 -24.56 5.91
C THR A 690 15.38 -23.11 6.27
N VAL A 691 14.09 -22.83 6.44
CA VAL A 691 13.57 -21.48 6.73
C VAL A 691 12.33 -21.56 7.65
N ASN A 692 12.25 -20.72 8.69
CA ASN A 692 11.14 -20.71 9.65
C ASN A 692 10.69 -19.29 10.05
N ILE A 693 10.14 -18.56 9.08
CA ILE A 693 9.74 -17.15 9.24
C ILE A 693 8.72 -16.98 10.38
N PHE A 694 7.63 -17.76 10.38
CA PHE A 694 6.56 -17.66 11.38
C PHE A 694 7.04 -18.00 12.80
N GLY A 695 7.77 -19.11 12.95
CA GLY A 695 8.30 -19.54 14.25
C GLY A 695 9.30 -18.54 14.81
N PHE A 696 10.22 -18.03 13.98
CA PHE A 696 11.17 -17.02 14.41
C PHE A 696 10.50 -15.69 14.76
N LEU A 697 9.57 -15.20 13.93
CA LEU A 697 8.87 -13.95 14.21
C LEU A 697 8.04 -14.04 15.51
N LYS A 698 7.36 -15.17 15.74
CA LYS A 698 6.63 -15.44 16.99
C LYS A 698 7.57 -15.43 18.20
N HIS A 699 8.78 -15.98 18.07
CA HIS A 699 9.79 -15.96 19.13
C HIS A 699 10.27 -14.54 19.45
N ILE A 700 10.75 -13.77 18.47
CA ILE A 700 11.31 -12.43 18.73
C ILE A 700 10.25 -11.42 19.21
N ARG A 701 8.97 -11.62 18.83
CA ARG A 701 7.85 -10.82 19.35
C ARG A 701 7.62 -10.99 20.86
N THR A 702 8.15 -12.04 21.51
CA THR A 702 8.18 -12.14 22.98
C THR A 702 9.17 -11.18 23.63
N GLN A 703 10.15 -10.70 22.86
CA GLN A 703 11.29 -9.91 23.35
C GLN A 703 11.04 -8.41 23.13
N ARG A 704 10.51 -8.05 21.96
CA ARG A 704 10.03 -6.69 21.63
C ARG A 704 8.70 -6.76 20.87
N ASN A 705 7.74 -5.95 21.30
CA ASN A 705 6.41 -5.88 20.71
C ASN A 705 6.44 -5.39 19.26
N TYR A 706 5.45 -5.82 18.46
CA TYR A 706 5.18 -5.35 17.09
C TYR A 706 6.34 -5.45 16.08
N LEU A 707 7.38 -6.25 16.35
CA LEU A 707 8.40 -6.59 15.34
C LEU A 707 7.72 -7.14 14.07
N VAL A 708 8.10 -6.61 12.91
CA VAL A 708 7.36 -6.72 11.62
C VAL A 708 5.93 -6.23 11.82
N GLN A 709 5.67 -4.95 11.52
CA GLN A 709 4.48 -4.26 12.03
C GLN A 709 3.24 -4.49 11.15
N THR A 710 3.42 -4.64 9.84
CA THR A 710 2.33 -4.75 8.86
C THR A 710 2.39 -6.08 8.11
N GLU A 711 1.31 -6.42 7.40
CA GLU A 711 1.21 -7.64 6.61
C GLU A 711 2.10 -7.58 5.35
N GLU A 712 2.17 -6.41 4.70
CA GLU A 712 3.04 -6.17 3.55
C GLU A 712 4.51 -6.39 3.93
N GLN A 713 4.92 -5.95 5.13
CA GLN A 713 6.25 -6.21 5.67
C GLN A 713 6.52 -7.70 5.94
N TYR A 714 5.48 -8.51 6.17
CA TYR A 714 5.58 -9.96 6.33
C TYR A 714 5.63 -10.68 4.98
N ILE A 715 4.84 -10.24 4.00
CA ILE A 715 4.86 -10.72 2.62
C ILE A 715 6.23 -10.45 1.98
N PHE A 716 6.74 -9.21 2.08
CA PHE A 716 8.05 -8.82 1.56
C PHE A 716 9.22 -9.67 2.09
N ILE A 717 9.12 -10.19 3.33
CA ILE A 717 10.11 -11.13 3.88
C ILE A 717 10.11 -12.43 3.07
N HIS A 718 8.95 -12.95 2.69
CA HIS A 718 8.84 -14.16 1.88
C HIS A 718 9.38 -13.91 0.48
N ASP A 719 8.97 -12.81 -0.16
CA ASP A 719 9.40 -12.46 -1.53
C ASP A 719 10.93 -12.29 -1.63
N ALA A 720 11.53 -11.58 -0.66
CA ALA A 720 12.97 -11.41 -0.61
C ALA A 720 13.72 -12.72 -0.31
N LEU A 721 13.18 -13.61 0.52
CA LEU A 721 13.80 -14.92 0.76
C LEU A 721 13.64 -15.86 -0.44
N VAL A 722 12.51 -15.81 -1.15
CA VAL A 722 12.31 -16.53 -2.42
C VAL A 722 13.30 -16.04 -3.48
N GLU A 723 13.44 -14.72 -3.65
CA GLU A 723 14.45 -14.14 -4.54
C GLU A 723 15.86 -14.65 -4.17
N ALA A 724 16.26 -14.56 -2.90
CA ALA A 724 17.57 -15.00 -2.44
C ALA A 724 17.85 -16.50 -2.64
N ILE A 725 16.82 -17.36 -2.52
CA ILE A 725 16.92 -18.80 -2.77
C ILE A 725 17.08 -19.09 -4.27
N LEU A 726 16.35 -18.36 -5.13
CA LEU A 726 16.34 -18.56 -6.58
C LEU A 726 17.58 -17.97 -7.26
N SER A 727 17.95 -16.72 -6.93
CA SER A 727 19.14 -16.04 -7.47
C SER A 727 20.42 -16.65 -6.93
N LYS A 728 20.40 -17.10 -5.67
CA LYS A 728 21.58 -17.36 -4.83
C LYS A 728 22.41 -16.10 -4.58
N GLU A 729 23.66 -16.29 -4.21
CA GLU A 729 24.67 -15.23 -4.15
C GLU A 729 25.31 -15.08 -5.53
N THR A 730 25.24 -13.86 -6.06
CA THR A 730 25.66 -13.49 -7.43
C THR A 730 26.74 -12.43 -7.46
N GLU A 731 27.03 -11.81 -6.31
CA GLU A 731 28.20 -10.95 -6.12
C GLU A 731 29.46 -11.83 -6.02
N VAL A 732 30.51 -11.46 -6.77
CA VAL A 732 31.75 -12.22 -6.87
C VAL A 732 32.95 -11.30 -6.73
N LEU A 733 33.92 -11.70 -5.90
CA LEU A 733 35.21 -11.01 -5.77
C LEU A 733 36.02 -11.05 -7.08
N GLU A 734 36.78 -9.99 -7.35
CA GLU A 734 37.68 -9.87 -8.51
C GLU A 734 38.59 -11.09 -8.69
N THR A 735 39.11 -11.66 -7.60
CA THR A 735 39.98 -12.85 -7.62
C THR A 735 39.29 -14.15 -8.04
N HIS A 736 37.96 -14.20 -8.03
CA HIS A 736 37.18 -15.41 -8.29
C HIS A 736 36.34 -15.36 -9.57
N ILE A 737 36.28 -14.21 -10.25
CA ILE A 737 35.37 -13.98 -11.38
C ILE A 737 35.59 -14.95 -12.55
N HIS A 738 36.84 -15.26 -12.92
CA HIS A 738 37.14 -16.22 -13.99
C HIS A 738 36.62 -17.63 -13.66
N ALA A 739 36.83 -18.11 -12.44
CA ALA A 739 36.35 -19.41 -11.98
C ALA A 739 34.81 -19.45 -11.92
N TYR A 740 34.19 -18.36 -11.50
CA TYR A 740 32.73 -18.23 -11.46
C TYR A 740 32.10 -18.23 -12.86
N VAL A 741 32.61 -17.46 -13.82
CA VAL A 741 32.07 -17.43 -15.19
C VAL A 741 32.25 -18.78 -15.88
N ASN A 742 33.40 -19.45 -15.70
CA ASN A 742 33.58 -20.83 -16.17
C ASN A 742 32.52 -21.77 -15.57
N ALA A 743 32.26 -21.68 -14.25
CA ALA A 743 31.21 -22.46 -13.59
C ALA A 743 29.77 -22.04 -13.98
N LEU A 744 29.56 -20.84 -14.52
CA LEU A 744 28.28 -20.41 -15.07
C LEU A 744 27.97 -21.05 -16.42
N LEU A 745 28.99 -21.19 -17.27
CA LEU A 745 28.89 -21.68 -18.65
C LEU A 745 28.86 -23.21 -18.75
N ILE A 746 29.45 -23.94 -17.81
CA ILE A 746 29.42 -25.41 -17.80
C ILE A 746 27.97 -25.94 -17.66
N PRO A 747 27.46 -26.77 -18.59
CA PRO A 747 26.14 -27.39 -18.48
C PRO A 747 26.04 -28.33 -17.28
N GLY A 748 24.93 -28.26 -16.54
CA GLY A 748 24.62 -29.22 -15.48
C GLY A 748 24.05 -30.55 -16.03
N PRO A 749 23.73 -31.52 -15.16
CA PRO A 749 23.16 -32.82 -15.55
C PRO A 749 21.87 -32.76 -16.37
N THR A 750 21.15 -31.62 -16.32
CA THR A 750 19.93 -31.37 -17.10
C THR A 750 20.20 -30.71 -18.46
N GLY A 751 21.46 -30.67 -18.91
CA GLY A 751 21.89 -29.99 -20.15
C GLY A 751 21.85 -28.46 -20.10
N LYS A 752 21.40 -27.86 -18.98
CA LYS A 752 21.26 -26.41 -18.82
C LYS A 752 22.40 -25.80 -18.00
N THR A 753 22.89 -24.65 -18.45
CA THR A 753 23.95 -23.88 -17.77
C THR A 753 23.39 -23.15 -16.55
N ARG A 754 24.24 -22.52 -15.74
CA ARG A 754 23.77 -21.61 -14.67
C ARG A 754 23.49 -20.22 -15.22
N LEU A 755 24.20 -19.80 -16.27
CA LEU A 755 23.94 -18.54 -16.98
C LEU A 755 22.48 -18.50 -17.50
N GLU A 756 22.01 -19.56 -18.15
CA GLU A 756 20.61 -19.69 -18.62
C GLU A 756 19.60 -19.58 -17.49
N LYS A 757 19.93 -20.08 -16.29
CA LYS A 757 19.04 -20.01 -15.11
C LYS A 757 18.96 -18.59 -14.57
N GLN A 758 20.09 -17.88 -14.47
CA GLN A 758 20.12 -16.46 -14.12
C GLN A 758 19.36 -15.64 -15.16
N PHE A 759 19.67 -15.83 -16.45
CA PHE A 759 19.00 -15.12 -17.53
C PHE A 759 17.48 -15.33 -17.49
N LYS A 760 17.00 -16.57 -17.31
CA LYS A 760 15.57 -16.85 -17.13
C LYS A 760 14.94 -16.10 -15.94
N LEU A 761 15.66 -15.88 -14.84
CA LEU A 761 15.17 -15.11 -13.67
C LEU A 761 15.25 -13.59 -13.88
N LEU A 762 16.06 -13.13 -14.83
CA LEU A 762 16.22 -11.73 -15.23
C LEU A 762 15.19 -11.33 -16.31
N SER A 763 14.80 -12.26 -17.18
CA SER A 763 13.76 -12.06 -18.21
C SER A 763 12.33 -12.32 -17.70
N GLN A 764 12.16 -12.70 -16.43
CA GLN A 764 10.83 -12.86 -15.81
C GLN A 764 10.25 -11.48 -15.46
N SER A 765 9.37 -10.97 -16.31
CA SER A 765 8.57 -9.79 -16.00
C SER A 765 7.36 -10.18 -15.13
N ASN A 766 7.31 -9.63 -13.91
CA ASN A 766 6.09 -9.61 -13.09
C ASN A 766 5.21 -8.39 -13.43
N THR A 767 5.46 -7.72 -14.56
CA THR A 767 4.81 -6.45 -14.91
C THR A 767 3.38 -6.66 -15.36
N GLN A 768 2.45 -5.94 -14.74
CA GLN A 768 1.03 -5.95 -15.06
C GLN A 768 0.68 -4.84 -16.05
N GLN A 769 -0.52 -4.89 -16.65
CA GLN A 769 -0.94 -3.86 -17.61
C GLN A 769 -1.05 -2.46 -16.98
N CYS A 770 -1.38 -2.37 -15.68
CA CYS A 770 -1.39 -1.12 -14.92
C CYS A 770 0.00 -0.46 -14.84
N ASP A 771 1.08 -1.25 -14.87
CA ASP A 771 2.45 -0.74 -14.78
C ASP A 771 2.86 0.09 -16.01
N TYR A 772 2.10 0.03 -17.10
CA TYR A 772 2.31 0.82 -18.32
C TYR A 772 1.15 1.80 -18.59
N SER A 773 0.32 2.10 -17.57
CA SER A 773 -0.92 2.87 -17.73
C SER A 773 -0.72 4.18 -18.49
N THR A 774 0.28 5.00 -18.15
CA THR A 774 0.56 6.26 -18.88
C THR A 774 1.15 6.02 -20.27
N ALA A 775 2.05 5.04 -20.43
CA ALA A 775 2.71 4.74 -21.70
C ALA A 775 1.75 4.17 -22.78
N LEU A 776 0.68 3.50 -22.35
CA LEU A 776 -0.32 2.89 -23.24
C LEU A 776 -1.50 3.82 -23.59
N LYS A 777 -1.62 5.00 -22.94
CA LYS A 777 -2.62 6.04 -23.26
C LYS A 777 -2.57 6.37 -24.75
N GLN A 778 -3.72 6.52 -25.40
CA GLN A 778 -3.82 6.66 -26.86
C GLN A 778 -2.97 7.82 -27.40
N CYS A 779 -3.00 8.98 -26.72
CA CYS A 779 -2.20 10.17 -27.04
C CYS A 779 -0.68 9.99 -26.90
N ASN A 780 -0.22 9.00 -26.13
CA ASN A 780 1.21 8.74 -25.89
C ASN A 780 1.78 7.66 -26.82
N ARG A 781 0.95 6.89 -27.53
CA ARG A 781 1.41 5.80 -28.40
C ARG A 781 2.32 6.29 -29.53
N GLU A 782 1.99 7.43 -30.12
CA GLU A 782 2.78 8.04 -31.20
C GLU A 782 4.10 8.66 -30.69
N LYS A 783 4.26 8.85 -29.38
CA LYS A 783 5.54 9.27 -28.77
C LYS A 783 6.52 8.10 -28.59
N ASN A 784 6.09 6.86 -28.80
CA ASN A 784 6.92 5.66 -28.67
C ASN A 784 7.43 5.20 -30.04
N ARG A 785 8.75 5.04 -30.19
CA ARG A 785 9.35 4.49 -31.42
C ARG A 785 9.05 2.99 -31.58
N THR A 786 8.95 2.27 -30.46
CA THR A 786 8.46 0.87 -30.40
C THR A 786 7.52 0.68 -29.21
N SER A 787 6.56 -0.24 -29.34
CA SER A 787 5.70 -0.67 -28.23
C SER A 787 6.34 -1.76 -27.34
N SER A 788 7.50 -2.32 -27.74
CA SER A 788 8.19 -3.38 -26.99
C SER A 788 9.08 -2.86 -25.85
N ILE A 789 9.54 -1.61 -25.94
CA ILE A 789 10.43 -0.97 -24.96
C ILE A 789 9.81 0.38 -24.57
N ILE A 790 9.06 0.37 -23.47
CA ILE A 790 8.33 1.51 -22.90
C ILE A 790 8.55 1.53 -21.38
N PRO A 791 8.50 2.71 -20.73
CA PRO A 791 8.75 2.81 -19.30
C PRO A 791 7.61 2.19 -18.48
N VAL A 792 7.95 1.57 -17.35
CA VAL A 792 6.97 1.27 -16.30
C VAL A 792 6.78 2.49 -15.40
N GLU A 793 5.57 2.68 -14.87
CA GLU A 793 5.16 3.89 -14.17
C GLU A 793 6.09 4.24 -12.99
N ARG A 794 6.53 3.24 -12.22
CA ARG A 794 7.44 3.37 -11.07
C ARG A 794 8.83 3.94 -11.36
N SER A 795 9.29 3.90 -12.62
CA SER A 795 10.61 4.38 -13.07
C SER A 795 10.50 5.39 -14.20
N ARG A 796 9.29 5.70 -14.66
CA ARG A 796 9.04 6.63 -15.75
C ARG A 796 9.57 8.03 -15.39
N VAL A 797 10.21 8.67 -16.37
CA VAL A 797 10.55 10.08 -16.27
C VAL A 797 9.33 10.92 -16.66
N GLY A 798 8.82 11.73 -15.74
CA GLY A 798 7.77 12.72 -15.99
C GLY A 798 8.36 14.05 -16.45
N ILE A 799 7.63 14.79 -17.29
CA ILE A 799 8.01 16.14 -17.75
C ILE A 799 6.91 17.16 -17.44
N SER A 800 7.30 18.41 -17.20
CA SER A 800 6.42 19.52 -16.82
C SER A 800 5.42 19.87 -17.94
N SER A 801 4.11 19.90 -17.69
CA SER A 801 3.15 20.31 -18.72
C SER A 801 3.14 21.84 -18.88
N LEU A 802 3.31 22.32 -20.11
CA LEU A 802 3.52 23.74 -20.41
C LEU A 802 2.22 24.58 -20.45
N SER A 803 1.06 23.94 -20.61
CA SER A 803 -0.22 24.63 -20.85
C SER A 803 -1.47 23.91 -20.33
N GLY A 804 -1.33 22.80 -19.62
CA GLY A 804 -2.45 21.92 -19.23
C GLY A 804 -2.96 21.00 -20.36
N GLU A 805 -2.78 21.36 -21.63
CA GLU A 805 -3.17 20.53 -22.79
C GLU A 805 -2.10 19.49 -23.21
N GLY A 806 -0.94 19.44 -22.55
CA GLY A 806 0.18 18.55 -22.89
C GLY A 806 0.35 17.36 -21.92
N THR A 807 0.66 16.18 -22.45
CA THR A 807 0.97 15.00 -21.61
C THR A 807 2.32 15.14 -20.92
N ASP A 808 2.42 14.62 -19.69
CA ASP A 808 3.64 14.54 -18.86
C ASP A 808 4.60 13.42 -19.30
N TYR A 809 4.39 12.86 -20.49
CA TYR A 809 4.97 11.61 -20.94
C TYR A 809 6.10 11.80 -21.96
N ILE A 810 7.21 11.11 -21.68
CA ILE A 810 8.29 10.78 -22.59
C ILE A 810 8.67 9.29 -22.41
N ASN A 811 9.12 8.62 -23.47
CA ASN A 811 9.60 7.22 -23.39
C ASN A 811 11.01 7.17 -22.79
N ALA A 812 11.09 7.41 -21.47
CA ALA A 812 12.33 7.40 -20.72
C ALA A 812 12.13 6.78 -19.33
N SER A 813 13.17 6.10 -18.83
CA SER A 813 13.18 5.41 -17.53
C SER A 813 14.41 5.81 -16.74
N TYR A 814 14.23 6.14 -15.46
CA TYR A 814 15.32 6.20 -14.50
C TYR A 814 15.95 4.82 -14.32
N ILE A 815 17.28 4.80 -14.23
CA ILE A 815 18.08 3.61 -13.98
C ILE A 815 19.05 3.89 -12.84
N MET A 816 19.04 2.99 -11.87
CA MET A 816 19.98 2.94 -10.75
C MET A 816 21.41 2.73 -11.22
N GLY A 817 22.32 3.58 -10.76
CA GLY A 817 23.76 3.40 -10.90
C GLY A 817 24.41 2.90 -9.62
N TYR A 818 25.70 3.22 -9.44
CA TYR A 818 26.45 2.78 -8.27
C TYR A 818 26.28 3.74 -7.07
N TYR A 819 26.32 5.05 -7.33
CA TYR A 819 26.25 6.10 -6.33
C TYR A 819 24.83 6.63 -6.11
N GLN A 820 23.97 6.62 -7.14
CA GLN A 820 22.61 7.19 -7.07
C GLN A 820 21.52 6.25 -7.62
N SER A 821 20.32 6.32 -7.03
CA SER A 821 19.14 5.54 -7.45
C SER A 821 18.59 5.92 -8.83
N ASN A 822 18.95 7.11 -9.30
CA ASN A 822 18.51 7.78 -10.51
C ASN A 822 19.72 8.35 -11.28
N GLU A 823 20.86 7.66 -11.24
CA GLU A 823 22.14 8.08 -11.83
C GLU A 823 22.06 8.22 -13.36
N PHE A 824 21.21 7.40 -14.01
CA PHE A 824 21.00 7.43 -15.45
C PHE A 824 19.51 7.60 -15.79
N ILE A 825 19.24 8.16 -16.97
CA ILE A 825 17.96 8.06 -17.67
C ILE A 825 18.21 7.36 -19.00
N ILE A 826 17.63 6.16 -19.19
CA ILE A 826 17.60 5.50 -20.50
C ILE A 826 16.36 5.98 -21.26
N THR A 827 16.55 6.49 -22.47
CA THR A 827 15.48 6.96 -23.37
C THR A 827 15.71 6.47 -24.79
N GLN A 828 14.65 6.45 -25.60
CA GLN A 828 14.74 6.27 -27.06
C GLN A 828 15.38 7.49 -27.74
N HIS A 829 15.93 7.29 -28.94
CA HIS A 829 16.37 8.38 -29.81
C HIS A 829 15.16 9.28 -30.17
N PRO A 830 15.25 10.62 -30.01
CA PRO A 830 14.12 11.51 -30.20
C PRO A 830 13.44 11.35 -31.57
N LEU A 831 12.11 11.25 -31.57
CA LEU A 831 11.28 11.43 -32.75
C LEU A 831 11.10 12.93 -33.01
N LEU A 832 10.89 13.33 -34.27
CA LEU A 832 10.77 14.73 -34.70
C LEU A 832 9.79 15.56 -33.83
N HIS A 833 8.62 15.01 -33.51
CA HIS A 833 7.59 15.65 -32.66
C HIS A 833 7.85 15.54 -31.15
N THR A 834 8.90 14.82 -30.73
CA THR A 834 9.32 14.65 -29.32
C THR A 834 10.64 15.36 -28.99
N ILE A 835 11.28 16.06 -29.94
CA ILE A 835 12.53 16.80 -29.70
C ILE A 835 12.38 17.82 -28.55
N LYS A 836 11.27 18.56 -28.51
CA LYS A 836 10.96 19.48 -27.41
C LYS A 836 10.76 18.75 -26.08
N ASP A 837 10.11 17.58 -26.08
CA ASP A 837 9.92 16.76 -24.88
C ASP A 837 11.26 16.27 -24.31
N PHE A 838 12.18 15.88 -25.19
CA PHE A 838 13.53 15.44 -24.82
C PHE A 838 14.36 16.56 -24.18
N TRP A 839 14.39 17.75 -24.78
CA TRP A 839 15.06 18.90 -24.16
C TRP A 839 14.39 19.36 -22.87
N ARG A 840 13.05 19.27 -22.78
CA ARG A 840 12.32 19.56 -21.54
C ARG A 840 12.63 18.56 -20.43
N MET A 841 12.80 17.27 -20.75
CA MET A 841 13.30 16.27 -19.81
C MET A 841 14.70 16.63 -19.29
N ILE A 842 15.61 17.06 -20.18
CA ILE A 842 16.95 17.51 -19.78
C ILE A 842 16.90 18.70 -18.82
N TRP A 843 16.03 19.67 -19.10
CA TRP A 843 15.80 20.85 -18.27
C TRP A 843 15.19 20.50 -16.89
N ASP A 844 14.03 19.85 -16.88
CA ASP A 844 13.27 19.51 -15.67
C ASP A 844 14.10 18.68 -14.68
N HIS A 845 14.96 17.79 -15.20
CA HIS A 845 15.80 16.89 -14.39
C HIS A 845 17.23 17.38 -14.19
N ASN A 846 17.57 18.59 -14.67
CA ASN A 846 18.90 19.20 -14.58
C ASN A 846 20.03 18.29 -15.12
N ALA A 847 19.76 17.57 -16.21
CA ALA A 847 20.69 16.59 -16.77
C ALA A 847 21.82 17.28 -17.53
N GLN A 848 23.05 17.19 -17.03
CA GLN A 848 24.21 17.88 -17.62
C GLN A 848 25.00 17.06 -18.65
N ILE A 849 24.68 15.77 -18.84
CA ILE A 849 25.35 14.87 -19.79
C ILE A 849 24.32 14.13 -20.63
N ILE A 850 24.57 14.05 -21.94
CA ILE A 850 23.85 13.20 -22.89
C ILE A 850 24.85 12.28 -23.59
N VAL A 851 24.59 10.98 -23.60
CA VAL A 851 25.35 9.96 -24.32
C VAL A 851 24.48 9.37 -25.43
N MET A 852 24.86 9.61 -26.68
CA MET A 852 24.20 9.07 -27.87
C MET A 852 25.01 7.89 -28.42
N LEU A 853 24.38 6.72 -28.47
CA LEU A 853 24.95 5.46 -28.93
C LEU A 853 24.23 5.00 -30.21
N PRO A 854 24.76 5.29 -31.41
CA PRO A 854 24.11 4.95 -32.68
C PRO A 854 24.08 3.43 -32.92
N ASP A 855 23.05 2.93 -33.60
CA ASP A 855 22.98 1.51 -33.96
C ASP A 855 23.93 1.15 -35.13
N SER A 856 24.25 -0.14 -35.18
CA SER A 856 25.09 -0.87 -36.11
C SER A 856 24.58 -0.97 -37.55
N GLN A 857 23.28 -0.81 -37.78
CA GLN A 857 22.73 -0.60 -39.11
C GLN A 857 22.87 0.87 -39.46
N ASN A 858 23.37 1.19 -40.67
CA ASN A 858 23.50 2.57 -41.14
C ASN A 858 22.19 3.33 -40.90
N MET A 859 22.17 4.18 -39.85
CA MET A 859 21.10 5.14 -39.63
C MET A 859 21.00 5.92 -40.94
N ALA A 860 19.80 5.91 -41.56
CA ALA A 860 19.63 6.50 -42.88
C ALA A 860 20.12 7.96 -42.84
N GLU A 861 20.69 8.45 -43.95
CA GLU A 861 21.26 9.81 -44.04
C GLU A 861 20.24 10.94 -43.74
N ASP A 862 18.97 10.59 -43.53
CA ASP A 862 17.82 11.43 -43.20
C ASP A 862 17.32 11.36 -41.72
N GLU A 863 17.97 10.65 -40.78
CA GLU A 863 17.53 10.72 -39.37
C GLU A 863 17.87 12.06 -38.70
N PHE A 864 16.85 12.68 -38.11
CA PHE A 864 16.83 14.10 -37.76
C PHE A 864 17.75 14.46 -36.59
N VAL A 865 18.62 15.43 -36.82
CA VAL A 865 19.40 16.12 -35.79
C VAL A 865 18.44 16.75 -34.76
N TYR A 866 18.46 16.28 -33.51
CA TYR A 866 17.57 16.77 -32.44
C TYR A 866 18.12 18.01 -31.72
N TRP A 867 19.33 18.47 -32.05
CA TRP A 867 20.02 19.59 -31.43
C TRP A 867 20.11 20.82 -32.36
N PRO A 868 20.26 22.05 -31.81
CA PRO A 868 20.34 23.26 -32.63
C PRO A 868 21.62 23.32 -33.48
N ASN A 869 21.52 23.93 -34.66
CA ASN A 869 22.68 24.45 -35.39
C ASN A 869 23.22 25.70 -34.69
N LYS A 870 24.50 26.08 -34.94
CA LYS A 870 25.13 27.24 -34.28
C LYS A 870 24.36 28.56 -34.45
N ASP A 871 23.69 28.73 -35.59
CA ASP A 871 22.94 29.95 -35.94
C ASP A 871 21.43 29.83 -35.69
N GLU A 872 20.91 28.64 -35.37
CA GLU A 872 19.46 28.36 -35.25
C GLU A 872 19.13 27.63 -33.93
N PRO A 873 18.83 28.37 -32.85
CA PRO A 873 18.53 27.80 -31.54
C PRO A 873 17.11 27.21 -31.46
N ILE A 874 16.95 26.13 -30.69
CA ILE A 874 15.65 25.51 -30.42
C ILE A 874 14.97 26.25 -29.28
N ASN A 875 13.74 26.71 -29.50
CA ASN A 875 12.93 27.41 -28.49
C ASN A 875 11.93 26.44 -27.84
N CYS A 876 12.07 26.21 -26.54
CA CYS A 876 11.26 25.31 -25.71
C CYS A 876 10.33 26.07 -24.74
N GLU A 877 9.93 27.29 -25.11
CA GLU A 877 9.00 28.19 -24.39
C GLU A 877 9.54 28.71 -23.05
N SER A 878 9.82 27.85 -22.07
CA SER A 878 10.41 28.19 -20.77
C SER A 878 11.93 28.36 -20.81
N PHE A 879 12.60 27.76 -21.81
CA PHE A 879 14.03 27.90 -22.04
C PHE A 879 14.37 27.80 -23.55
N LYS A 880 15.61 28.11 -23.89
CA LYS A 880 16.16 28.10 -25.26
C LYS A 880 17.46 27.31 -25.29
N VAL A 881 17.59 26.38 -26.23
CA VAL A 881 18.78 25.55 -26.46
C VAL A 881 19.67 26.22 -27.52
N THR A 882 20.94 26.45 -27.20
CA THR A 882 21.94 27.02 -28.12
C THR A 882 23.21 26.17 -28.11
N MET A 883 23.76 25.81 -29.27
CA MET A 883 25.06 25.12 -29.36
C MET A 883 26.20 26.14 -29.27
N ILE A 884 27.12 25.96 -28.31
CA ILE A 884 28.24 26.88 -28.09
C ILE A 884 29.55 26.37 -28.68
N ALA A 885 29.80 25.06 -28.62
CA ALA A 885 31.04 24.45 -29.08
C ALA A 885 30.81 23.05 -29.67
N GLU A 886 31.72 22.65 -30.54
CA GLU A 886 31.87 21.26 -30.99
C GLU A 886 33.37 20.97 -31.05
N GLU A 887 33.80 19.86 -30.44
CA GLU A 887 35.17 19.35 -30.47
C GLU A 887 35.18 17.85 -30.76
N HIS A 888 36.25 17.34 -31.37
CA HIS A 888 36.37 15.93 -31.78
C HIS A 888 37.53 15.29 -31.04
N LYS A 889 37.28 14.17 -30.34
CA LYS A 889 38.29 13.39 -29.61
C LYS A 889 38.50 12.05 -30.33
N CYS A 890 39.73 11.75 -30.73
CA CYS A 890 40.05 10.44 -31.32
C CYS A 890 40.19 9.38 -30.24
N LEU A 891 39.56 8.22 -30.45
CA LEU A 891 39.73 7.03 -29.64
C LEU A 891 40.94 6.21 -30.12
N SER A 892 41.36 5.21 -29.34
CA SER A 892 42.57 4.41 -29.62
C SER A 892 42.50 3.53 -30.87
N ASN A 893 41.33 3.38 -31.48
CA ASN A 893 41.08 2.70 -32.76
C ASN A 893 40.88 3.67 -33.94
N GLU A 894 41.27 4.95 -33.78
CA GLU A 894 41.08 6.05 -34.76
C GLU A 894 39.61 6.47 -35.02
N GLU A 895 38.63 5.88 -34.33
CA GLU A 895 37.25 6.38 -34.36
C GLU A 895 37.13 7.75 -33.66
N LYS A 896 36.15 8.55 -34.08
CA LYS A 896 35.92 9.89 -33.54
C LYS A 896 34.74 9.88 -32.57
N LEU A 897 34.99 10.35 -31.36
CA LEU A 897 33.97 10.81 -30.42
C LEU A 897 33.71 12.29 -30.70
N ILE A 898 32.48 12.66 -31.04
CA ILE A 898 32.07 14.05 -31.24
C ILE A 898 31.48 14.55 -29.92
N ILE A 899 31.99 15.68 -29.42
CA ILE A 899 31.57 16.31 -28.18
C ILE A 899 30.99 17.67 -28.53
N GLN A 900 29.75 17.93 -28.10
CA GLN A 900 29.04 19.19 -28.33
C GLN A 900 28.61 19.78 -27.00
N ASP A 901 28.90 21.06 -26.80
CA ASP A 901 28.46 21.80 -25.62
C ASP A 901 27.25 22.67 -26.00
N PHE A 902 26.20 22.55 -25.19
CA PHE A 902 24.96 23.31 -25.30
C PHE A 902 24.74 24.14 -24.04
N ILE A 903 24.12 25.30 -24.21
CA ILE A 903 23.55 26.08 -23.13
C ILE A 903 22.03 26.09 -23.29
N LEU A 904 21.34 25.74 -22.21
CA LEU A 904 19.91 25.96 -22.05
C LEU A 904 19.74 27.23 -21.18
N GLU A 905 19.19 28.29 -21.77
CA GLU A 905 18.96 29.58 -21.12
C GLU A 905 17.47 29.71 -20.78
N ALA A 906 17.10 30.01 -19.53
CA ALA A 906 15.72 30.32 -19.17
C ALA A 906 15.20 31.55 -19.94
N THR A 907 13.90 31.57 -20.27
CA THR A 907 13.26 32.73 -20.92
C THR A 907 12.69 33.75 -19.94
N GLN A 908 12.58 33.40 -18.65
CA GLN A 908 11.90 34.21 -17.62
C GLN A 908 12.79 34.61 -16.44
N ASP A 909 13.94 33.96 -16.23
CA ASP A 909 14.92 34.26 -15.19
C ASP A 909 16.36 34.13 -15.72
N ASP A 910 17.36 34.17 -14.84
CA ASP A 910 18.78 34.07 -15.16
C ASP A 910 19.37 32.66 -14.97
N TYR A 911 18.54 31.62 -14.85
CA TYR A 911 19.01 30.25 -14.76
C TYR A 911 19.55 29.73 -16.10
N VAL A 912 20.70 29.07 -16.03
CA VAL A 912 21.45 28.57 -17.17
C VAL A 912 21.94 27.15 -16.85
N LEU A 913 21.63 26.20 -17.73
CA LEU A 913 22.05 24.81 -17.63
C LEU A 913 23.02 24.47 -18.77
N GLU A 914 24.27 24.16 -18.42
CA GLU A 914 25.30 23.70 -19.36
C GLU A 914 25.20 22.18 -19.56
N VAL A 915 25.01 21.75 -20.81
CA VAL A 915 24.78 20.34 -21.17
C VAL A 915 25.82 19.89 -22.18
N ARG A 916 26.54 18.81 -21.86
CA ARG A 916 27.57 18.20 -22.71
C ARG A 916 27.05 16.93 -23.37
N HIS A 917 27.04 16.90 -24.70
CA HIS A 917 26.59 15.79 -25.53
C HIS A 917 27.78 15.03 -26.09
N PHE A 918 27.75 13.70 -25.95
CA PHE A 918 28.71 12.76 -26.50
C PHE A 918 28.04 11.93 -27.60
N GLN A 919 28.28 12.28 -28.86
CA GLN A 919 27.91 11.45 -29.99
C GLN A 919 29.03 10.43 -30.23
N CYS A 920 28.75 9.19 -29.81
CA CYS A 920 29.72 8.12 -29.80
C CYS A 920 29.81 7.43 -31.19
N PRO A 921 30.95 6.79 -31.52
CA PRO A 921 31.00 5.83 -32.62
C PRO A 921 30.21 4.55 -32.26
N LYS A 922 30.16 3.59 -33.19
CA LYS A 922 29.54 2.28 -32.96
C LYS A 922 30.14 1.60 -31.73
N TRP A 923 29.32 1.44 -30.69
CA TRP A 923 29.77 0.94 -29.39
C TRP A 923 28.79 -0.13 -28.85
N PRO A 924 29.28 -1.24 -28.27
CA PRO A 924 30.67 -1.70 -28.28
C PRO A 924 31.16 -2.02 -29.69
N ASN A 925 32.41 -1.69 -30.02
CA ASN A 925 32.98 -1.94 -31.33
C ASN A 925 33.40 -3.43 -31.45
N PRO A 926 32.75 -4.24 -32.32
CA PRO A 926 32.98 -5.69 -32.40
C PRO A 926 34.31 -6.06 -33.07
N ASP A 927 34.90 -5.13 -33.82
CA ASP A 927 36.17 -5.30 -34.53
C ASP A 927 37.38 -4.90 -33.65
N SER A 928 37.11 -4.51 -32.39
CA SER A 928 38.11 -4.09 -31.40
C SER A 928 38.20 -5.09 -30.23
N PRO A 929 39.35 -5.19 -29.53
CA PRO A 929 39.45 -6.00 -28.31
C PRO A 929 38.43 -5.54 -27.26
N ILE A 930 37.70 -6.48 -26.66
CA ILE A 930 36.58 -6.19 -25.73
C ILE A 930 36.99 -5.33 -24.51
N SER A 931 38.25 -5.29 -24.11
CA SER A 931 38.73 -4.34 -23.09
C SER A 931 38.56 -2.87 -23.49
N LYS A 932 38.54 -2.54 -24.79
CA LYS A 932 38.30 -1.20 -25.33
C LYS A 932 36.87 -0.69 -25.11
N THR A 933 35.92 -1.56 -24.77
CA THR A 933 34.56 -1.16 -24.35
C THR A 933 34.59 -0.12 -23.22
N PHE A 934 35.57 -0.20 -22.30
CA PHE A 934 35.71 0.72 -21.16
C PHE A 934 36.45 2.03 -21.47
N GLU A 935 37.04 2.21 -22.66
CA GLU A 935 37.70 3.46 -23.05
C GLU A 935 36.69 4.62 -23.09
N LEU A 936 35.56 4.40 -23.78
CA LEU A 936 34.46 5.37 -23.86
C LEU A 936 33.85 5.66 -22.48
N ILE A 937 33.60 4.60 -21.68
CA ILE A 937 33.05 4.73 -20.33
C ILE A 937 33.99 5.56 -19.45
N SER A 938 35.31 5.33 -19.51
CA SER A 938 36.30 6.07 -18.73
C SER A 938 36.32 7.56 -19.08
N ILE A 939 36.27 7.89 -20.38
CA ILE A 939 36.22 9.28 -20.85
C ILE A 939 34.96 10.00 -20.33
N ILE A 940 33.78 9.37 -20.43
CA ILE A 940 32.51 9.99 -20.01
C ILE A 940 32.42 10.05 -18.47
N LYS A 941 32.97 9.06 -17.76
CA LYS A 941 33.05 9.04 -16.29
C LYS A 941 33.90 10.20 -15.74
N GLU A 942 35.04 10.49 -16.35
CA GLU A 942 35.89 11.63 -15.94
C GLU A 942 35.12 12.95 -16.02
N GLU A 943 34.35 13.14 -17.10
CA GLU A 943 33.49 14.31 -17.32
C GLU A 943 32.29 14.35 -16.35
N ALA A 944 31.67 13.20 -16.07
CA ALA A 944 30.57 13.06 -15.11
C ALA A 944 30.97 13.38 -13.67
N SER A 945 32.24 13.17 -13.30
CA SER A 945 32.72 13.40 -11.93
C SER A 945 32.64 14.86 -11.44
N ASN A 946 32.46 15.82 -12.36
CA ASN A 946 32.37 17.25 -12.08
C ASN A 946 30.98 17.85 -12.39
N ARG A 947 29.96 17.01 -12.65
CA ARG A 947 28.62 17.42 -13.08
C ARG A 947 27.55 16.79 -12.19
N ASP A 948 26.45 17.52 -12.01
CA ASP A 948 25.29 17.10 -11.24
C ASP A 948 24.15 16.63 -12.18
N GLY A 949 23.14 15.98 -11.58
CA GLY A 949 21.97 15.47 -12.29
C GLY A 949 22.17 14.08 -12.92
N PRO A 950 21.11 13.51 -13.54
CA PRO A 950 21.18 12.21 -14.19
C PRO A 950 21.91 12.32 -15.54
N MET A 951 22.62 11.25 -15.91
CA MET A 951 23.17 11.10 -17.24
C MET A 951 22.11 10.55 -18.19
N ILE A 952 21.77 11.29 -19.26
CA ILE A 952 20.88 10.79 -20.32
C ILE A 952 21.67 9.82 -21.20
N VAL A 953 21.16 8.61 -21.43
CA VAL A 953 21.76 7.62 -22.32
C VAL A 953 20.69 7.15 -23.31
N HIS A 954 20.96 7.28 -24.61
CA HIS A 954 20.06 6.79 -25.65
C HIS A 954 20.78 6.01 -26.74
N ASP A 955 20.11 4.95 -27.16
CA ASP A 955 20.27 4.33 -28.47
C ASP A 955 18.94 4.52 -29.23
N GLU A 956 18.72 3.83 -30.36
CA GLU A 956 17.50 4.01 -31.14
C GLU A 956 16.20 3.84 -30.30
N HIS A 957 16.16 2.89 -29.37
CA HIS A 957 14.95 2.52 -28.62
C HIS A 957 15.05 2.74 -27.10
N GLY A 958 16.23 3.14 -26.61
CA GLY A 958 16.57 3.04 -25.19
C GLY A 958 16.65 1.58 -24.76
N GLY A 959 17.28 0.74 -25.60
CA GLY A 959 17.33 -0.71 -25.46
C GLY A 959 18.67 -1.21 -24.95
N VAL A 960 19.17 -2.26 -25.60
CA VAL A 960 20.33 -3.04 -25.15
C VAL A 960 21.62 -2.24 -25.08
N THR A 961 21.86 -1.29 -25.98
CA THR A 961 23.14 -0.58 -26.06
C THR A 961 23.24 0.46 -24.94
N ALA A 962 22.18 1.24 -24.74
CA ALA A 962 22.03 2.14 -23.60
C ALA A 962 22.05 1.37 -22.26
N GLY A 963 21.38 0.21 -22.20
CA GLY A 963 21.40 -0.68 -21.04
C GLY A 963 22.78 -1.23 -20.71
N THR A 964 23.53 -1.64 -21.73
CA THR A 964 24.90 -2.15 -21.60
C THR A 964 25.86 -1.06 -21.11
N PHE A 965 25.70 0.18 -21.59
CA PHE A 965 26.47 1.33 -21.11
C PHE A 965 26.23 1.59 -19.61
N CYS A 966 24.97 1.67 -19.19
CA CYS A 966 24.61 1.89 -17.78
C CYS A 966 25.08 0.73 -16.89
N ALA A 967 24.94 -0.52 -17.37
CA ALA A 967 25.38 -1.72 -16.65
C ALA A 967 26.90 -1.75 -16.44
N LEU A 968 27.68 -1.57 -17.51
CA LEU A 968 29.14 -1.62 -17.43
C LEU A 968 29.73 -0.43 -16.67
N THR A 969 29.13 0.76 -16.74
CA THR A 969 29.51 1.91 -15.91
C THR A 969 29.31 1.61 -14.42
N THR A 970 28.14 1.06 -14.06
CA THR A 970 27.82 0.66 -12.68
C THR A 970 28.75 -0.43 -12.15
N LEU A 971 29.01 -1.46 -12.97
CA LEU A 971 29.89 -2.57 -12.61
C LEU A 971 31.37 -2.17 -12.53
N MET A 972 31.82 -1.23 -13.36
CA MET A 972 33.17 -0.66 -13.28
C MET A 972 33.36 0.10 -11.97
N HIS A 973 32.41 0.96 -11.59
CA HIS A 973 32.41 1.63 -10.28
C HIS A 973 32.38 0.65 -9.10
N GLN A 974 31.58 -0.42 -9.19
CA GLN A 974 31.53 -1.47 -8.15
C GLN A 974 32.89 -2.18 -8.01
N LEU A 975 33.50 -2.60 -9.13
CA LEU A 975 34.80 -3.27 -9.14
C LEU A 975 35.90 -2.37 -8.56
N GLU A 976 35.94 -1.09 -8.95
CA GLU A 976 36.93 -0.12 -8.48
C GLU A 976 36.86 0.16 -6.98
N ASN A 977 35.65 0.22 -6.41
CA ASN A 977 35.45 0.58 -5.01
C ASN A 977 35.42 -0.62 -4.05
N GLU A 978 34.95 -1.79 -4.51
CA GLU A 978 34.69 -2.96 -3.66
C GLU A 978 35.57 -4.17 -3.98
N ASN A 979 36.26 -4.18 -5.14
CA ASN A 979 36.95 -5.35 -5.70
C ASN A 979 36.02 -6.56 -5.86
N SER A 980 34.75 -6.29 -6.16
CA SER A 980 33.70 -7.26 -6.43
C SER A 980 32.71 -6.74 -7.47
N VAL A 981 31.93 -7.65 -8.07
CA VAL A 981 30.93 -7.35 -9.11
C VAL A 981 29.68 -8.21 -8.92
N ASP A 982 28.50 -7.64 -9.13
CA ASP A 982 27.24 -8.39 -9.24
C ASP A 982 26.52 -8.08 -10.57
N VAL A 983 26.99 -8.74 -11.63
CA VAL A 983 26.45 -8.60 -13.00
C VAL A 983 24.97 -8.99 -13.06
N TYR A 984 24.53 -9.96 -12.25
CA TYR A 984 23.13 -10.38 -12.20
C TYR A 984 22.24 -9.30 -11.58
N GLN A 985 22.62 -8.75 -10.41
CA GLN A 985 21.84 -7.70 -9.75
C GLN A 985 21.70 -6.48 -10.67
N VAL A 986 22.79 -6.00 -11.27
CA VAL A 986 22.77 -4.82 -12.14
C VAL A 986 21.86 -5.04 -13.35
N ALA A 987 22.06 -6.14 -14.08
CA ALA A 987 21.27 -6.42 -15.29
C ALA A 987 19.79 -6.70 -14.99
N LYS A 988 19.47 -7.39 -13.88
CA LYS A 988 18.07 -7.62 -13.45
C LYS A 988 17.40 -6.33 -12.98
N MET A 989 18.10 -5.47 -12.25
CA MET A 989 17.57 -4.16 -11.86
C MET A 989 17.24 -3.31 -13.09
N ILE A 990 18.13 -3.27 -14.10
CA ILE A 990 17.86 -2.57 -15.37
C ILE A 990 16.59 -3.09 -16.04
N ASN A 991 16.41 -4.41 -16.19
CA ASN A 991 15.18 -4.98 -16.77
C ASN A 991 13.91 -4.73 -15.93
N LEU A 992 14.02 -4.61 -14.60
CA LEU A 992 12.88 -4.30 -13.71
C LEU A 992 12.44 -2.83 -13.78
N MET A 993 13.38 -1.92 -14.07
CA MET A 993 13.16 -0.49 -14.24
C MET A 993 12.85 -0.11 -15.70
N ARG A 994 13.38 -0.82 -16.69
CA ARG A 994 13.02 -0.67 -18.11
C ARG A 994 12.91 -2.05 -18.78
N PRO A 995 11.72 -2.65 -18.79
CA PRO A 995 11.49 -3.95 -19.42
C PRO A 995 11.85 -3.94 -20.91
N GLY A 996 12.41 -5.05 -21.39
CA GLY A 996 12.82 -5.21 -22.79
C GLY A 996 14.23 -4.71 -23.15
N VAL A 997 15.05 -4.31 -22.18
CA VAL A 997 16.45 -3.90 -22.42
C VAL A 997 17.36 -5.10 -22.72
N PHE A 998 17.41 -6.10 -21.84
CA PHE A 998 18.14 -7.35 -22.05
C PHE A 998 17.16 -8.48 -22.37
N THR A 999 17.05 -8.81 -23.66
CA THR A 999 16.12 -9.81 -24.20
C THR A 999 16.79 -11.07 -24.73
N ASP A 1000 18.10 -11.03 -24.99
CA ASP A 1000 18.89 -12.17 -25.44
C ASP A 1000 20.00 -12.56 -24.43
N ILE A 1001 20.29 -13.85 -24.33
CA ILE A 1001 21.31 -14.39 -23.42
C ILE A 1001 22.72 -13.98 -23.81
N GLU A 1002 22.99 -13.74 -25.10
CA GLU A 1002 24.30 -13.28 -25.59
C GLU A 1002 24.61 -11.86 -25.09
N GLN A 1003 23.59 -11.00 -24.96
CA GLN A 1003 23.71 -9.65 -24.40
C GLN A 1003 24.09 -9.72 -22.91
N TYR A 1004 23.44 -10.61 -22.15
CA TYR A 1004 23.78 -10.86 -20.74
C TYR A 1004 25.15 -11.53 -20.58
N GLN A 1005 25.54 -12.42 -21.50
CA GLN A 1005 26.87 -13.03 -21.54
C GLN A 1005 27.96 -11.99 -21.86
N PHE A 1006 27.67 -11.01 -22.73
CA PHE A 1006 28.60 -9.93 -23.07
C PHE A 1006 29.01 -9.13 -21.84
N LEU A 1007 28.09 -8.83 -20.92
CA LEU A 1007 28.42 -8.15 -19.66
C LEU A 1007 29.49 -8.91 -18.86
N TYR A 1008 29.37 -10.24 -18.76
CA TYR A 1008 30.40 -11.07 -18.12
C TYR A 1008 31.72 -11.06 -18.91
N LYS A 1009 31.69 -11.16 -20.25
CA LYS A 1009 32.91 -11.12 -21.08
C LYS A 1009 33.66 -9.79 -20.92
N ALA A 1010 32.94 -8.67 -20.88
CA ALA A 1010 33.53 -7.35 -20.67
C ALA A 1010 34.13 -7.19 -19.27
N ILE A 1011 33.44 -7.65 -18.21
CA ILE A 1011 34.00 -7.58 -16.86
C ILE A 1011 35.23 -8.49 -16.70
N LEU A 1012 35.28 -9.65 -17.36
CA LEU A 1012 36.49 -10.47 -17.40
C LEU A 1012 37.67 -9.75 -18.06
N SER A 1013 37.48 -9.03 -19.16
CA SER A 1013 38.57 -8.32 -19.83
C SER A 1013 39.08 -7.14 -18.99
N LEU A 1014 38.19 -6.38 -18.34
CA LEU A 1014 38.56 -5.31 -17.40
C LEU A 1014 39.42 -5.84 -16.24
N VAL A 1015 39.04 -6.98 -15.66
CA VAL A 1015 39.80 -7.62 -14.57
C VAL A 1015 41.16 -8.11 -15.06
N SER A 1016 41.26 -8.74 -16.24
CA SER A 1016 42.55 -9.13 -16.82
C SER A 1016 43.48 -7.93 -17.02
N THR A 1017 43.00 -6.83 -17.61
CA THR A 1017 43.81 -5.62 -17.82
C THR A 1017 44.30 -5.02 -16.50
N ARG A 1018 43.45 -4.96 -15.45
CA ARG A 1018 43.85 -4.48 -14.12
C ARG A 1018 44.93 -5.36 -13.47
N GLN A 1019 44.89 -6.68 -13.68
CA GLN A 1019 45.89 -7.62 -13.16
C GLN A 1019 47.24 -7.50 -13.90
N GLU A 1020 47.23 -7.24 -15.20
CA GLU A 1020 48.42 -6.96 -16.01
C GLU A 1020 49.09 -5.63 -15.62
N GLU A 1021 48.30 -4.59 -15.32
CA GLU A 1021 48.79 -3.29 -14.88
C GLU A 1021 49.31 -3.29 -13.42
N ASN A 1022 48.75 -4.13 -12.53
CA ASN A 1022 49.13 -4.22 -11.12
C ASN A 1022 49.57 -5.63 -10.67
N PRO A 1023 50.66 -6.20 -11.22
CA PRO A 1023 51.14 -7.56 -10.90
C PRO A 1023 51.65 -7.74 -9.46
N SER A 1024 51.63 -6.70 -8.63
CA SER A 1024 52.03 -6.76 -7.21
C SER A 1024 50.87 -7.06 -6.24
N ALA A 1025 49.60 -7.03 -6.72
CA ALA A 1025 48.42 -7.33 -5.90
C ALA A 1025 48.14 -8.83 -5.73
N SER A 1026 48.81 -9.70 -6.51
CA SER A 1026 48.58 -11.15 -6.54
C SER A 1026 49.46 -11.97 -5.58
N MET A 1027 50.30 -11.33 -4.76
CA MET A 1027 51.13 -12.03 -3.76
C MET A 1027 50.39 -12.24 -2.43
N ASP A 1028 49.86 -13.44 -2.28
CA ASP A 1028 49.16 -13.86 -1.07
C ASP A 1028 50.11 -14.05 0.14
N SER A 1029 49.60 -13.76 1.33
CA SER A 1029 50.39 -13.56 2.56
C SER A 1029 51.09 -14.80 3.17
N ASN A 1030 51.11 -15.93 2.46
CA ASN A 1030 51.62 -17.22 2.94
C ASN A 1030 52.69 -17.88 2.03
N GLY A 1031 53.27 -17.16 1.07
CA GLY A 1031 54.62 -17.50 0.55
C GLY A 1031 54.79 -18.86 -0.14
N SER A 1032 53.72 -19.45 -0.67
CA SER A 1032 53.75 -20.68 -1.48
C SER A 1032 53.17 -20.41 -2.86
N ALA A 1033 53.99 -20.54 -3.90
CA ALA A 1033 53.50 -20.49 -5.28
C ALA A 1033 52.50 -21.64 -5.53
N LEU A 1034 51.40 -21.33 -6.21
CA LEU A 1034 50.55 -22.36 -6.82
C LEU A 1034 51.38 -23.07 -7.92
N PRO A 1035 51.20 -24.40 -8.14
CA PRO A 1035 51.92 -25.09 -9.20
C PRO A 1035 51.45 -24.59 -10.58
N ASP A 1036 52.39 -24.34 -11.49
CA ASP A 1036 52.09 -24.06 -12.90
C ASP A 1036 51.21 -25.16 -13.49
N GLY A 1037 49.94 -24.82 -13.72
CA GLY A 1037 48.87 -25.74 -14.10
C GLY A 1037 48.29 -25.41 -15.47
N ASN A 1038 49.15 -25.46 -16.50
CA ASN A 1038 48.87 -25.21 -17.92
C ASN A 1038 48.32 -23.82 -18.27
N ALA A 1039 49.06 -23.10 -19.10
CA ALA A 1039 48.50 -22.07 -19.96
C ALA A 1039 47.43 -22.70 -20.87
N ALA A 1040 46.16 -22.51 -20.53
CA ALA A 1040 45.04 -22.79 -21.42
C ALA A 1040 44.95 -21.67 -22.46
N GLU A 1041 44.75 -22.06 -23.72
CA GLU A 1041 44.86 -21.18 -24.90
C GLU A 1041 43.92 -19.96 -24.82
N SER A 1042 44.40 -18.82 -25.35
CA SER A 1042 43.59 -17.61 -25.49
C SER A 1042 42.30 -17.92 -26.25
N LEU A 1043 41.17 -17.48 -25.69
CA LEU A 1043 39.84 -17.62 -26.28
C LEU A 1043 39.59 -16.68 -27.48
N GLU A 1044 40.63 -15.98 -27.95
CA GLU A 1044 40.60 -15.15 -29.17
C GLU A 1044 40.68 -15.95 -30.48
N SER A 1045 40.87 -17.28 -30.45
CA SER A 1045 40.98 -18.11 -31.68
C SER A 1045 39.69 -18.82 -32.10
N LEU A 1046 38.52 -18.36 -31.64
CA LEU A 1046 37.20 -18.91 -32.01
C LEU A 1046 36.18 -17.79 -32.33
N VAL A 1047 36.56 -16.95 -33.29
CA VAL A 1047 35.66 -16.14 -34.14
C VAL A 1047 36.12 -16.30 -35.59
#